data_AF-A0A968VQ83-F1
#
_entry.id   AF-A0A968VQ83-F1
#
_cell.length_a   1.000
_cell.length_b   1.000
_cell.length_c   1.000
_cell.angle_alpha   90.00
_cell.angle_beta   90.00
_cell.angle_gamma   90.00
#
_symmetry.space_group_name_H-M   'P 1'
#
loop_
_entity.id
_entity.type
_entity.pdbx_description
1 polymer ?
#
loop_
_entity_poly.entity_id
_entity_poly.type
_entity_poly.pdbx_seq_one_letter_code
_entity_poly.pdbx_strand_id
1 'polypeptide(L)'
;MTTPPRKPVFIEKIFPVTLLNQQVYYEHGGNPFKGLHRWYSRKPLSFSRASVLGSLLPADLTMEEFEYLLGMDPDGKTKLYKTPPGSVRIQKVHDLCEQMWGTRTPTVMDAFAGGGSIPFEAVRYGLRVLASDLNPVAVVTMKAAMEYPLKFGAQLQEDIDYWVKWVGDEAAKRLDPFFPSLPGETVQNYLWAHTVVCPSCESVVPLSPNWWLYKRPEKQNLHKWCAVKPIPNLAEKRVDFELVKGRKGKGSTIVTETGEDYDPDTTTTSSRGVGKCPNCGSVIEDDYIVKQGGEDGLGHQLYTVSFKRGQGNLEFRLPDQIDIEGINKSERYLPTKPDRYIPLEAVPFGHLSSERSSMIQKGLDQWHKLFNPRQLLTLVTYVGILNEAKEKLLAEMDPDRAAGILTYLAMVMDRCSDMNCRLAHWDSSRAGSKTASAQHSLNLMWNYPEVAGTGELWHWCADALASDYKTLCSLLGIDSSTLIPPAPLVKGGSELDTGVAPLIKSDSEAQAHSLLMDEAKVPTPPLSRGAGGDLQHLAKQRNLPYTPGHLPYNHKLVDRAKELRKNMTPPERKLWENYLKTFPDRVYRQRPIDHFIVDFYCPAKKLVIEIDGDPHFTEEGKLYDEERTQILEAYGLNVLRFTNLEVMDHFESVCSRIATFDPPQPPLTRGEQDNTLQ
;
A
#
# COMPACT_ATOMS: atom_id res chain seq x y z
N MET A 1 -11.90 -42.73 15.02
CA MET A 1 -11.87 -42.18 16.38
C MET A 1 -12.58 -40.84 16.33
N THR A 2 -13.72 -40.70 17.00
CA THR A 2 -14.37 -39.39 17.16
C THR A 2 -13.51 -38.55 18.09
N THR A 3 -12.98 -37.44 17.61
CA THR A 3 -12.27 -36.47 18.44
C THR A 3 -13.16 -36.14 19.65
N PRO A 4 -12.66 -36.25 20.89
CA PRO A 4 -13.45 -35.88 22.06
C PRO A 4 -13.98 -34.45 21.87
N PRO A 5 -15.24 -34.18 22.24
CA PRO A 5 -15.82 -32.86 22.03
C PRO A 5 -15.00 -31.82 22.81
N ARG A 6 -14.47 -30.84 22.07
CA ARG A 6 -13.75 -29.69 22.65
C ARG A 6 -14.69 -28.97 23.62
N LYS A 7 -14.17 -28.52 24.76
CA LYS A 7 -14.92 -27.67 25.69
C LYS A 7 -15.28 -26.36 24.97
N PRO A 8 -16.52 -25.83 25.12
CA PRO A 8 -16.92 -24.59 24.48
C PRO A 8 -16.13 -23.41 25.04
N VAL A 9 -15.84 -22.42 24.20
CA VAL A 9 -15.06 -21.24 24.55
C VAL A 9 -15.93 -19.98 24.58
N PHE A 10 -15.45 -18.93 25.24
CA PHE A 10 -16.19 -17.69 25.48
C PHE A 10 -16.80 -17.09 24.21
N ILE A 11 -16.02 -16.98 23.12
CA ILE A 11 -16.48 -16.35 21.87
C ILE A 11 -17.65 -17.09 21.19
N GLU A 12 -17.85 -18.37 21.49
CA GLU A 12 -18.97 -19.15 20.96
C GLU A 12 -20.30 -18.81 21.65
N LYS A 13 -20.26 -18.20 22.84
CA LYS A 13 -21.44 -17.85 23.64
C LYS A 13 -21.71 -16.36 23.65
N ILE A 14 -20.68 -15.54 23.90
CA ILE A 14 -20.84 -14.10 24.10
C ILE A 14 -19.54 -13.35 23.75
N PHE A 15 -19.66 -12.09 23.32
CA PHE A 15 -18.51 -11.25 22.96
C PHE A 15 -18.78 -9.77 23.30
N PRO A 16 -17.81 -9.01 23.86
CA PRO A 16 -18.03 -7.65 24.38
C PRO A 16 -18.03 -6.57 23.28
N VAL A 17 -18.93 -6.68 22.30
CA VAL A 17 -18.95 -5.80 21.10
C VAL A 17 -19.02 -4.31 21.46
N THR A 18 -19.83 -3.93 22.44
CA THR A 18 -19.99 -2.52 22.86
C THR A 18 -18.69 -1.93 23.39
N LEU A 19 -18.02 -2.64 24.31
CA LEU A 19 -16.72 -2.25 24.86
C LEU A 19 -15.66 -2.17 23.76
N LEU A 20 -15.62 -3.17 22.87
CA LEU A 20 -14.62 -3.20 21.79
C LEU A 20 -14.82 -2.04 20.82
N ASN A 21 -16.06 -1.67 20.47
CA ASN A 21 -16.32 -0.49 19.65
C ASN A 21 -15.77 0.79 20.30
N GLN A 22 -15.92 0.95 21.63
CA GLN A 22 -15.35 2.09 22.37
C GLN A 22 -13.81 2.07 22.35
N GLN A 23 -13.20 0.89 22.55
CA GLN A 23 -11.74 0.75 22.55
C GLN A 23 -11.13 0.99 21.17
N VAL A 24 -11.77 0.51 20.10
CA VAL A 24 -11.39 0.80 18.72
C VAL A 24 -11.48 2.30 18.44
N TYR A 25 -12.48 2.98 19.00
CA TYR A 25 -12.57 4.44 18.91
C TYR A 25 -11.38 5.11 19.58
N TYR A 26 -10.94 4.68 20.77
CA TYR A 26 -9.72 5.22 21.41
C TYR A 26 -8.43 4.94 20.62
N GLU A 27 -8.40 3.83 19.90
CA GLU A 27 -7.28 3.45 19.05
C GLU A 27 -7.16 4.42 17.86
N HIS A 28 -8.27 4.86 17.23
CA HIS A 28 -8.29 5.69 16.00
C HIS A 28 -7.37 5.12 14.89
N GLY A 29 -7.25 3.78 14.80
CA GLY A 29 -6.26 3.13 13.92
C GLY A 29 -4.80 3.37 14.31
N GLY A 30 -4.57 3.86 15.52
CA GLY A 30 -3.28 4.07 16.17
C GLY A 30 -2.78 2.78 16.78
N ASN A 31 -1.89 2.12 16.05
CA ASN A 31 -1.15 0.96 16.54
C ASN A 31 0.21 1.44 17.10
N PRO A 32 0.65 0.95 18.27
CA PRO A 32 1.90 1.38 18.90
C PRO A 32 3.17 1.09 18.08
N PHE A 33 3.14 0.19 17.10
CA PHE A 33 4.25 -0.08 16.17
C PHE A 33 3.92 0.32 14.73
N LYS A 34 2.99 1.26 14.56
CA LYS A 34 2.74 1.90 13.26
C LYS A 34 3.97 2.62 12.72
N GLY A 35 4.90 3.02 13.59
CA GLY A 35 6.17 3.64 13.25
C GLY A 35 7.26 2.65 12.79
N LEU A 36 7.00 1.35 12.67
CA LEU A 36 7.90 0.43 11.95
C LEU A 36 7.72 0.56 10.43
N HIS A 37 6.60 0.04 9.92
CA HIS A 37 6.21 0.08 8.51
C HIS A 37 4.72 0.40 8.38
N ARG A 38 4.26 1.01 7.29
CA ARG A 38 2.82 1.23 7.05
C ARG A 38 2.16 -0.06 6.56
N TRP A 39 1.18 -0.59 7.29
CA TRP A 39 0.38 -1.73 6.86
C TRP A 39 -1.10 -1.34 6.82
N TYR A 40 -1.72 -1.41 5.64
CA TYR A 40 -3.04 -0.84 5.37
C TYR A 40 -4.20 -1.65 5.97
N SER A 41 -4.01 -2.95 6.23
CA SER A 41 -5.05 -3.85 6.75
C SER A 41 -4.83 -4.24 8.21
N ARG A 42 -4.23 -3.37 9.04
CA ARG A 42 -4.05 -3.69 10.48
C ARG A 42 -5.39 -3.74 11.20
N LYS A 43 -5.63 -4.83 11.92
CA LYS A 43 -6.78 -4.98 12.81
C LYS A 43 -6.50 -4.25 14.14
N PRO A 44 -7.52 -3.66 14.78
CA PRO A 44 -7.37 -3.05 16.09
C PRO A 44 -6.81 -4.04 17.12
N LEU A 45 -5.85 -3.60 17.93
CA LEU A 45 -5.22 -4.46 18.94
C LEU A 45 -6.21 -4.89 20.01
N SER A 46 -7.10 -3.98 20.44
CA SER A 46 -8.16 -4.28 21.41
C SER A 46 -9.06 -5.45 20.95
N PHE A 47 -9.46 -5.44 19.68
CA PHE A 47 -10.26 -6.50 19.07
C PHE A 47 -9.46 -7.80 18.93
N SER A 48 -8.20 -7.70 18.52
CA SER A 48 -7.30 -8.85 18.36
C SER A 48 -7.07 -9.57 19.70
N ARG A 49 -6.86 -8.81 20.79
CA ARG A 49 -6.75 -9.33 22.15
C ARG A 49 -7.99 -10.10 22.59
N ALA A 50 -9.17 -9.49 22.41
CA ALA A 50 -10.43 -10.14 22.78
C ALA A 50 -10.67 -11.40 21.95
N SER A 51 -10.28 -11.40 20.68
CA SER A 51 -10.38 -12.58 19.82
C SER A 51 -9.48 -13.73 20.30
N VAL A 52 -8.23 -13.42 20.70
CA VAL A 52 -7.30 -14.41 21.29
C VAL A 52 -7.88 -14.99 22.57
N LEU A 53 -8.25 -14.15 23.55
CA LEU A 53 -8.78 -14.63 24.82
C LEU A 53 -10.11 -15.35 24.65
N GLY A 54 -11.01 -14.81 23.83
CA GLY A 54 -12.33 -15.40 23.57
C GLY A 54 -12.24 -16.79 22.94
N SER A 55 -11.19 -17.06 22.17
CA SER A 55 -10.93 -18.35 21.53
C SER A 55 -10.27 -19.38 22.47
N LEU A 56 -9.72 -18.95 23.60
CA LEU A 56 -8.97 -19.79 24.54
C LEU A 56 -9.69 -20.03 25.86
N LEU A 57 -10.46 -19.05 26.34
CA LEU A 57 -11.04 -19.06 27.68
C LEU A 57 -12.40 -19.78 27.73
N PRO A 58 -12.78 -20.35 28.90
CA PRO A 58 -14.04 -21.07 29.06
C PRO A 58 -15.31 -20.27 28.70
N ALA A 59 -16.34 -20.95 28.17
CA ALA A 59 -17.63 -20.34 27.85
C ALA A 59 -18.50 -19.95 29.05
N ASP A 60 -18.17 -20.41 30.26
CA ASP A 60 -18.91 -20.13 31.48
C ASP A 60 -18.40 -18.89 32.25
N LEU A 61 -17.30 -18.26 31.80
CA LEU A 61 -16.88 -16.96 32.32
C LEU A 61 -18.00 -15.92 32.19
N THR A 62 -18.13 -15.09 33.22
CA THR A 62 -18.98 -13.91 33.17
C THR A 62 -18.35 -12.82 32.29
N MET A 63 -19.18 -11.86 31.84
CA MET A 63 -18.66 -10.71 31.08
C MET A 63 -17.66 -9.90 31.91
N GLU A 64 -17.93 -9.69 33.20
CA GLU A 64 -17.06 -8.94 34.10
C GLU A 64 -15.69 -9.61 34.28
N GLU A 65 -15.66 -10.94 34.46
CA GLU A 65 -14.42 -11.70 34.52
C GLU A 65 -13.63 -11.62 33.20
N PHE A 66 -14.31 -11.73 32.06
CA PHE A 66 -13.67 -11.62 30.76
C PHE A 66 -13.08 -10.22 30.52
N GLU A 67 -13.83 -9.16 30.83
CA GLU A 67 -13.36 -7.77 30.71
C GLU A 67 -12.17 -7.50 31.64
N TYR A 68 -12.19 -8.04 32.87
CA TYR A 68 -11.04 -7.98 33.77
C TYR A 68 -9.81 -8.69 33.18
N LEU A 69 -9.97 -9.89 32.61
CA LEU A 69 -8.86 -10.65 31.99
C LEU A 69 -8.36 -9.98 30.70
N LEU A 70 -9.23 -9.29 29.96
CA LEU A 70 -8.90 -8.46 28.81
C LEU A 70 -7.97 -7.29 29.17
N GLY A 71 -7.98 -6.90 30.46
CA GLY A 71 -7.15 -5.84 30.99
C GLY A 71 -7.92 -4.56 31.32
N MET A 72 -9.25 -4.60 31.33
CA MET A 72 -10.04 -3.44 31.77
C MET A 72 -9.99 -3.28 33.28
N ASP A 73 -9.73 -2.05 33.72
CA ASP A 73 -9.86 -1.66 35.12
C ASP A 73 -11.29 -1.16 35.41
N PRO A 74 -11.76 -1.23 36.67
CA PRO A 74 -13.13 -0.86 37.03
C PRO A 74 -13.53 0.59 36.70
N ASP A 75 -12.56 1.48 36.50
CA ASP A 75 -12.82 2.88 36.14
C ASP A 75 -13.14 3.08 34.65
N GLY A 76 -12.98 2.04 33.82
CA GLY A 76 -13.27 2.04 32.39
C GLY A 76 -12.32 2.90 31.54
N LYS A 77 -11.24 3.44 32.11
CA LYS A 77 -10.34 4.39 31.42
C LYS A 77 -9.18 3.71 30.69
N THR A 78 -8.99 2.42 30.92
CA THR A 78 -7.88 1.65 30.33
C THR A 78 -7.98 1.67 28.81
N LYS A 79 -6.84 1.94 28.15
CA LYS A 79 -6.69 1.88 26.69
C LYS A 79 -5.94 0.61 26.33
N LEU A 80 -6.69 -0.44 25.99
CA LEU A 80 -6.13 -1.79 25.84
C LEU A 80 -4.94 -1.84 24.87
N TYR A 81 -5.01 -1.12 23.74
CA TYR A 81 -3.95 -1.09 22.74
C TYR A 81 -2.60 -0.57 23.27
N LYS A 82 -2.60 0.26 24.34
CA LYS A 82 -1.40 0.82 24.98
C LYS A 82 -1.04 0.15 26.30
N THR A 83 -1.96 -0.58 26.91
CA THR A 83 -1.77 -1.13 28.25
C THR A 83 -1.58 -2.65 28.19
N PRO A 84 -0.37 -3.16 28.52
CA PRO A 84 -0.16 -4.61 28.60
C PRO A 84 -0.93 -5.21 29.78
N PRO A 85 -1.35 -6.48 29.71
CA PRO A 85 -1.94 -7.15 30.84
C PRO A 85 -0.92 -7.31 31.97
N GLY A 86 -1.35 -7.07 33.21
CA GLY A 86 -0.48 -7.28 34.38
C GLY A 86 -0.25 -8.77 34.67
N SER A 87 0.84 -9.09 35.35
CA SER A 87 1.26 -10.47 35.67
C SER A 87 0.16 -11.30 36.35
N VAL A 88 -0.63 -10.70 37.25
CA VAL A 88 -1.77 -11.36 37.92
C VAL A 88 -2.85 -11.80 36.92
N ARG A 89 -3.14 -10.98 35.90
CA ARG A 89 -4.12 -11.31 34.86
C ARG A 89 -3.57 -12.41 33.96
N ILE A 90 -2.31 -12.32 33.56
CA ILE A 90 -1.62 -13.35 32.76
C ILE A 90 -1.65 -14.70 33.46
N GLN A 91 -1.30 -14.74 34.75
CA GLN A 91 -1.32 -15.95 35.57
C GLN A 91 -2.70 -16.60 35.58
N LYS A 92 -3.77 -15.81 35.78
CA LYS A 92 -5.16 -16.31 35.71
C LYS A 92 -5.52 -16.86 34.34
N VAL A 93 -5.12 -16.21 33.26
CA VAL A 93 -5.32 -16.71 31.89
C VAL A 93 -4.62 -18.05 31.70
N HIS A 94 -3.38 -18.19 32.16
CA HIS A 94 -2.63 -19.46 32.09
C HIS A 94 -3.29 -20.57 32.91
N ASP A 95 -3.78 -20.26 34.11
CA ASP A 95 -4.46 -21.23 34.96
C ASP A 95 -5.77 -21.74 34.31
N LEU A 96 -6.53 -20.84 33.67
CA LEU A 96 -7.70 -21.21 32.89
C LEU A 96 -7.33 -22.02 31.63
N CYS A 97 -6.22 -21.68 30.97
CA CYS A 97 -5.73 -22.43 29.82
C CYS A 97 -5.32 -23.85 30.22
N GLU A 98 -4.65 -24.04 31.36
CA GLU A 98 -4.28 -25.36 31.89
C GLU A 98 -5.53 -26.22 32.11
N GLN A 99 -6.60 -25.64 32.67
CA GLN A 99 -7.86 -26.34 32.90
C GLN A 99 -8.62 -26.67 31.60
N MET A 100 -8.53 -25.82 30.58
CA MET A 100 -9.22 -25.99 29.29
C MET A 100 -8.48 -26.92 28.34
N TRP A 101 -7.17 -26.77 28.24
CA TRP A 101 -6.32 -27.34 27.19
C TRP A 101 -5.26 -28.31 27.72
N GLY A 102 -5.12 -28.47 29.04
CA GLY A 102 -4.05 -29.25 29.66
C GLY A 102 -2.66 -28.62 29.50
N THR A 103 -2.61 -27.32 29.18
CA THR A 103 -1.36 -26.55 29.07
C THR A 103 -1.59 -25.09 29.41
N ARG A 104 -0.66 -24.52 30.19
CA ARG A 104 -0.65 -23.10 30.57
C ARG A 104 -0.49 -22.16 29.37
N THR A 105 0.21 -22.60 28.33
CA THR A 105 0.58 -21.79 27.16
C THR A 105 0.22 -22.50 25.85
N PRO A 106 -1.09 -22.62 25.55
CA PRO A 106 -1.55 -23.17 24.29
C PRO A 106 -0.94 -22.37 23.13
N THR A 107 -0.69 -23.04 22.00
CA THR A 107 -0.14 -22.39 20.82
C THR A 107 -1.24 -21.68 20.06
N VAL A 108 -1.07 -20.38 19.83
CA VAL A 108 -1.88 -19.57 18.91
C VAL A 108 -1.21 -19.58 17.56
N MET A 109 -1.91 -20.09 16.54
CA MET A 109 -1.43 -20.08 15.16
C MET A 109 -2.25 -19.08 14.34
N ASP A 110 -1.56 -18.14 13.69
CA ASP A 110 -2.15 -17.23 12.71
C ASP A 110 -1.42 -17.41 11.37
N ALA A 111 -2.08 -18.10 10.43
CA ALA A 111 -1.53 -18.40 9.12
C ALA A 111 -1.58 -17.21 8.13
N PHE A 112 -2.28 -16.13 8.51
CA PHE A 112 -2.48 -14.93 7.69
C PHE A 112 -2.29 -13.67 8.54
N ALA A 113 -1.18 -13.65 9.27
CA ALA A 113 -0.98 -12.71 10.36
C ALA A 113 -0.87 -11.25 9.92
N GLY A 114 -0.52 -11.01 8.65
CA GLY A 114 -0.34 -9.68 8.08
C GLY A 114 0.57 -8.82 8.95
N GLY A 115 0.08 -7.65 9.33
CA GLY A 115 0.81 -6.71 10.19
C GLY A 115 0.99 -7.16 11.64
N GLY A 116 0.52 -8.35 12.03
CA GLY A 116 0.85 -8.99 13.30
C GLY A 116 -0.04 -8.68 14.50
N SER A 117 -1.25 -8.12 14.34
CA SER A 117 -2.07 -7.69 15.49
C SER A 117 -2.47 -8.85 16.42
N ILE A 118 -2.89 -10.00 15.88
CA ILE A 118 -3.26 -11.20 16.65
C ILE A 118 -2.04 -11.81 17.34
N PRO A 119 -0.93 -12.13 16.64
CA PRO A 119 0.25 -12.68 17.31
C PRO A 119 0.82 -11.71 18.35
N PHE A 120 0.78 -10.40 18.10
CA PHE A 120 1.24 -9.38 19.06
C PHE A 120 0.46 -9.43 20.36
N GLU A 121 -0.87 -9.52 20.30
CA GLU A 121 -1.67 -9.61 21.52
C GLU A 121 -1.54 -10.98 22.21
N ALA A 122 -1.33 -12.07 21.47
CA ALA A 122 -1.07 -13.37 22.06
C ALA A 122 0.26 -13.41 22.85
N VAL A 123 1.34 -12.84 22.30
CA VAL A 123 2.64 -12.80 23.02
C VAL A 123 2.60 -11.94 24.29
N ARG A 124 1.75 -10.90 24.34
CA ARG A 124 1.56 -10.08 25.57
C ARG A 124 0.98 -10.88 26.73
N TYR A 125 0.32 -12.00 26.46
CA TYR A 125 -0.13 -12.95 27.48
C TYR A 125 0.87 -14.09 27.72
N GLY A 126 2.08 -14.04 27.17
CA GLY A 126 3.08 -15.09 27.30
C GLY A 126 2.68 -16.41 26.62
N LEU A 127 1.76 -16.36 25.65
CA LEU A 127 1.34 -17.54 24.89
C LEU A 127 2.38 -17.90 23.83
N ARG A 128 2.42 -19.18 23.45
CA ARG A 128 3.23 -19.62 22.31
C ARG A 128 2.56 -19.18 21.02
N VAL A 129 3.32 -18.63 20.08
CA VAL A 129 2.79 -18.09 18.83
C VAL A 129 3.51 -18.69 17.64
N LEU A 130 2.73 -19.12 16.65
CA LEU A 130 3.19 -19.42 15.30
C LEU A 130 2.48 -18.47 14.35
N ALA A 131 3.23 -17.61 13.66
CA ALA A 131 2.68 -16.66 12.71
C ALA A 131 3.31 -16.86 11.33
N SER A 132 2.51 -16.81 10.28
CA SER A 132 2.95 -16.88 8.90
C SER A 132 2.21 -15.84 8.06
N ASP A 133 2.86 -15.41 6.98
CA ASP A 133 2.25 -14.62 5.92
C ASP A 133 3.03 -14.87 4.63
N LEU A 134 2.34 -14.85 3.48
CA LEU A 134 2.98 -14.96 2.18
C LEU A 134 3.69 -13.66 1.78
N ASN A 135 3.28 -12.52 2.37
CA ASN A 135 3.90 -11.24 2.11
C ASN A 135 5.18 -11.07 2.96
N PRO A 136 6.37 -10.96 2.35
CA PRO A 136 7.63 -10.81 3.08
C PRO A 136 7.68 -9.53 3.93
N VAL A 137 6.96 -8.46 3.54
CA VAL A 137 6.87 -7.22 4.31
C VAL A 137 6.12 -7.44 5.62
N ALA A 138 5.06 -8.26 5.61
CA ALA A 138 4.35 -8.66 6.83
C ALA A 138 5.29 -9.43 7.78
N VAL A 139 6.03 -10.41 7.23
CA VAL A 139 6.98 -11.21 8.01
C VAL A 139 8.07 -10.33 8.66
N VAL A 140 8.71 -9.45 7.88
CA VAL A 140 9.74 -8.52 8.39
C VAL A 140 9.17 -7.57 9.44
N THR A 141 7.95 -7.06 9.23
CA THR A 141 7.25 -6.23 10.22
C THR A 141 7.03 -6.98 11.53
N MET A 142 6.59 -8.24 11.49
CA MET A 142 6.37 -9.06 12.68
C MET A 142 7.68 -9.37 13.41
N LYS A 143 8.77 -9.64 12.68
CA LYS A 143 10.09 -9.84 13.28
C LYS A 143 10.54 -8.64 14.09
N ALA A 144 10.43 -7.44 13.52
CA ALA A 144 10.79 -6.20 14.21
C ALA A 144 9.79 -5.79 15.32
N ALA A 145 8.50 -6.09 15.17
CA ALA A 145 7.50 -5.74 16.17
C ALA A 145 7.50 -6.65 17.40
N MET A 146 7.94 -7.91 17.25
CA MET A 146 7.78 -8.94 18.28
C MET A 146 9.02 -9.80 18.48
N GLU A 147 9.52 -10.45 17.42
CA GLU A 147 10.56 -11.48 17.56
C GLU A 147 11.86 -10.91 18.13
N TYR A 148 12.36 -9.81 17.58
CA TYR A 148 13.59 -9.19 18.04
C TYR A 148 13.46 -8.54 19.43
N PRO A 149 12.39 -7.77 19.74
CA PRO A 149 12.13 -7.34 21.11
C PRO A 149 12.11 -8.49 22.12
N LEU A 150 11.41 -9.60 21.82
CA LEU A 150 11.34 -10.77 22.72
C LEU A 150 12.68 -11.50 22.86
N LYS A 151 13.49 -11.55 21.80
CA LYS A 151 14.75 -12.29 21.78
C LYS A 151 15.90 -11.51 22.42
N PHE A 152 15.97 -10.21 22.20
CA PHE A 152 17.13 -9.38 22.57
C PHE A 152 16.82 -8.35 23.66
N GLY A 153 15.55 -8.11 23.95
CA GLY A 153 15.12 -7.14 24.95
C GLY A 153 15.55 -5.70 24.64
N ALA A 154 15.39 -4.81 25.62
CA ALA A 154 15.64 -3.37 25.45
C ALA A 154 17.10 -3.00 25.14
N GLN A 155 18.06 -3.91 25.39
CA GLN A 155 19.49 -3.66 25.19
C GLN A 155 19.87 -3.53 23.72
N LEU A 156 19.15 -4.17 22.80
CA LEU A 156 19.40 -4.04 21.35
C LEU A 156 19.27 -2.60 20.86
N GLN A 157 18.52 -1.74 21.57
CA GLN A 157 18.39 -0.32 21.22
C GLN A 157 19.76 0.35 21.10
N GLU A 158 20.70 0.07 22.00
CA GLU A 158 22.01 0.73 22.00
C GLU A 158 22.81 0.36 20.76
N ASP A 159 22.72 -0.90 20.33
CA ASP A 159 23.33 -1.35 19.08
C ASP A 159 22.64 -0.71 17.86
N ILE A 160 21.30 -0.64 17.85
CA ILE A 160 20.53 0.01 16.78
C ILE A 160 20.94 1.48 16.68
N ASP A 161 20.98 2.21 17.79
CA ASP A 161 21.33 3.64 17.83
C ASP A 161 22.77 3.85 17.34
N TYR A 162 23.72 2.99 17.76
CA TYR A 162 25.10 3.03 17.28
C TYR A 162 25.18 2.86 15.77
N TRP A 163 24.55 1.83 15.22
CA TRP A 163 24.63 1.54 13.79
C TRP A 163 23.83 2.53 12.94
N VAL A 164 22.71 3.05 13.43
CA VAL A 164 21.99 4.16 12.81
C VAL A 164 22.90 5.37 12.69
N LYS A 165 23.60 5.73 13.77
CA LYS A 165 24.54 6.84 13.77
C LYS A 165 25.69 6.58 12.81
N TRP A 166 26.28 5.38 12.83
CA TRP A 166 27.39 5.02 11.95
C TRP A 166 27.02 5.15 10.46
N VAL A 167 25.85 4.63 10.08
CA VAL A 167 25.35 4.78 8.69
C VAL A 167 25.12 6.26 8.34
N GLY A 168 24.54 7.04 9.27
CA GLY A 168 24.33 8.47 9.09
C GLY A 168 25.62 9.27 8.92
N ASP A 169 26.66 8.98 9.72
CA ASP A 169 27.97 9.61 9.61
C ASP A 169 28.66 9.27 8.28
N GLU A 170 28.57 8.01 7.83
CA GLU A 170 29.12 7.58 6.54
C GLU A 170 28.35 8.18 5.36
N ALA A 171 27.04 8.28 5.47
CA ALA A 171 26.19 8.97 4.50
C ALA A 171 26.59 10.44 4.37
N ALA A 172 26.77 11.15 5.49
CA ALA A 172 27.22 12.54 5.50
C ALA A 172 28.52 12.72 4.73
N LYS A 173 29.55 11.92 5.06
CA LYS A 173 30.87 11.99 4.40
C LYS A 173 30.78 11.76 2.89
N ARG A 174 30.00 10.76 2.46
CA ARG A 174 29.95 10.34 1.05
C ARG A 174 29.03 11.21 0.20
N LEU A 175 28.00 11.82 0.80
CA LEU A 175 27.02 12.63 0.09
C LEU A 175 27.30 14.14 0.15
N ASP A 176 28.08 14.62 1.12
CA ASP A 176 28.44 16.04 1.27
C ASP A 176 28.82 16.72 -0.06
N PRO A 177 29.63 16.10 -0.95
CA PRO A 177 30.03 16.76 -2.18
C PRO A 177 28.91 17.02 -3.21
N PHE A 178 27.70 16.49 -2.99
CA PHE A 178 26.51 16.63 -3.86
C PHE A 178 25.42 17.52 -3.25
N PHE A 179 25.57 17.91 -1.99
CA PHE A 179 24.64 18.73 -1.23
C PHE A 179 25.35 19.97 -0.65
N PRO A 180 25.96 20.82 -1.50
CA PRO A 180 26.63 22.02 -1.02
C PRO A 180 25.62 22.96 -0.36
N SER A 181 26.10 23.74 0.62
CA SER A 181 25.29 24.72 1.35
C SER A 181 26.03 26.07 1.41
N LEU A 182 25.28 27.16 1.40
CA LEU A 182 25.85 28.49 1.59
C LEU A 182 26.36 28.65 3.05
N PRO A 183 27.32 29.55 3.31
CA PRO A 183 27.82 29.78 4.66
C PRO A 183 26.71 30.03 5.70
N GLY A 184 26.75 29.25 6.78
CA GLY A 184 25.79 29.34 7.88
C GLY A 184 24.41 28.76 7.60
N GLU A 185 24.20 28.11 6.45
CA GLU A 185 22.98 27.39 6.12
C GLU A 185 23.13 25.88 6.35
N THR A 186 22.06 25.27 6.86
CA THR A 186 21.84 23.83 6.84
C THR A 186 20.62 23.56 5.99
N VAL A 187 20.82 23.09 4.76
CA VAL A 187 19.72 22.77 3.86
C VAL A 187 18.90 21.60 4.41
N GLN A 188 17.58 21.72 4.34
CA GLN A 188 16.63 20.73 4.84
C GLN A 188 15.97 19.99 3.68
N ASN A 189 15.43 20.74 2.71
CA ASN A 189 14.76 20.17 1.54
C ASN A 189 15.00 21.01 0.28
N TYR A 190 15.00 20.34 -0.85
CA TYR A 190 14.96 20.88 -2.20
C TYR A 190 13.58 20.61 -2.78
N LEU A 191 12.93 21.60 -3.39
CA LEU A 191 11.57 21.45 -3.92
C LEU A 191 11.59 21.52 -5.45
N TRP A 192 11.02 20.49 -6.06
CA TRP A 192 11.11 20.21 -7.48
C TRP A 192 9.75 20.17 -8.14
N ALA A 193 9.68 20.56 -9.40
CA ALA A 193 8.52 20.35 -10.26
C ALA A 193 8.91 19.43 -11.42
N HIS A 194 8.01 18.51 -11.78
CA HIS A 194 8.11 17.80 -13.05
C HIS A 194 7.99 18.78 -14.21
N THR A 195 8.74 18.57 -15.29
CA THR A 195 8.70 19.44 -16.47
C THR A 195 8.30 18.72 -17.75
N VAL A 196 7.68 19.48 -18.65
CA VAL A 196 7.36 19.08 -20.03
C VAL A 196 7.80 20.18 -21.01
N VAL A 197 7.96 19.87 -22.29
CA VAL A 197 8.28 20.84 -23.33
C VAL A 197 6.98 21.29 -23.98
N CYS A 198 6.71 22.60 -23.97
CA CYS A 198 5.50 23.14 -24.57
C CYS A 198 5.51 22.93 -26.10
N PRO A 199 4.47 22.32 -26.70
CA PRO A 199 4.43 22.08 -28.15
C PRO A 199 4.31 23.36 -28.98
N SER A 200 3.84 24.47 -28.39
CA SER A 200 3.63 25.73 -29.12
C SER A 200 4.88 26.61 -29.19
N CYS A 201 5.61 26.72 -28.08
CA CYS A 201 6.75 27.64 -27.97
C CYS A 201 8.05 26.97 -27.53
N GLU A 202 8.07 25.65 -27.39
CA GLU A 202 9.24 24.81 -27.08
C GLU A 202 9.90 25.15 -25.73
N SER A 203 9.18 25.86 -24.86
CA SER A 203 9.68 26.15 -23.51
C SER A 203 9.56 24.95 -22.60
N VAL A 204 10.55 24.72 -21.75
CA VAL A 204 10.46 23.80 -20.62
C VAL A 204 9.53 24.41 -19.56
N VAL A 205 8.42 23.73 -19.27
CA VAL A 205 7.37 24.19 -18.37
C VAL A 205 7.32 23.29 -17.13
N PRO A 206 7.60 23.82 -15.92
CA PRO A 206 7.38 23.11 -14.68
C PRO A 206 5.89 23.03 -14.37
N LEU A 207 5.40 21.84 -14.03
CA LEU A 207 4.00 21.56 -13.75
C LEU A 207 3.75 21.62 -12.26
N SER A 208 2.76 22.41 -11.84
CA SER A 208 2.37 22.50 -10.44
C SER A 208 0.92 22.96 -10.26
N PRO A 209 0.13 22.31 -9.39
CA PRO A 209 -1.24 22.70 -9.09
C PRO A 209 -1.32 23.87 -8.10
N ASN A 210 -0.20 24.25 -7.48
CA ASN A 210 -0.07 25.45 -6.64
C ASN A 210 1.42 25.72 -6.35
N TRP A 211 1.76 26.93 -5.92
CA TRP A 211 3.15 27.32 -5.66
C TRP A 211 3.43 27.67 -4.19
N TRP A 212 2.64 27.09 -3.27
CA TRP A 212 2.77 27.37 -1.84
C TRP A 212 4.00 26.69 -1.23
N LEU A 213 4.80 27.47 -0.50
CA LEU A 213 5.89 26.99 0.33
C LEU A 213 5.45 26.87 1.78
N TYR A 214 4.74 27.87 2.29
CA TYR A 214 4.18 27.88 3.63
C TYR A 214 2.89 28.70 3.73
N LYS A 215 1.84 28.09 4.28
CA LYS A 215 0.51 28.70 4.49
C LYS A 215 -0.12 28.17 5.78
N ARG A 216 0.03 28.91 6.90
CA ARG A 216 -0.63 28.57 8.17
C ARG A 216 -1.29 29.78 8.85
N PRO A 217 -2.43 29.59 9.55
CA PRO A 217 -3.07 30.65 10.31
C PRO A 217 -2.28 30.96 11.60
N GLU A 218 -1.68 32.16 11.66
CA GLU A 218 -1.28 33.01 12.81
C GLU A 218 -0.70 32.44 14.13
N LYS A 219 -0.40 31.14 14.28
CA LYS A 219 0.05 30.59 15.59
C LYS A 219 1.39 29.84 15.63
N GLN A 220 2.23 29.86 14.58
CA GLN A 220 3.56 29.20 14.62
C GLN A 220 4.65 29.95 13.83
N ASN A 221 5.91 29.68 14.22
CA ASN A 221 7.15 30.45 14.12
C ASN A 221 7.68 30.90 12.74
N LEU A 222 6.89 30.82 11.66
CA LEU A 222 7.25 31.48 10.41
C LEU A 222 6.44 32.76 10.28
N HIS A 223 7.11 33.90 10.49
CA HIS A 223 6.49 35.24 10.56
C HIS A 223 5.74 35.66 9.28
N LYS A 224 5.91 34.95 8.16
CA LYS A 224 5.37 35.31 6.83
C LYS A 224 4.89 34.08 6.07
N TRP A 225 3.77 34.23 5.35
CA TRP A 225 3.37 33.30 4.29
C TRP A 225 4.40 33.36 3.16
N CYS A 226 4.62 32.21 2.51
CA CYS A 226 5.68 32.05 1.53
C CYS A 226 5.18 31.23 0.33
N ALA A 227 5.51 31.68 -0.88
CA ALA A 227 5.22 30.99 -2.14
C ALA A 227 6.31 31.32 -3.17
N VAL A 228 6.32 30.59 -4.28
CA VAL A 228 7.02 31.03 -5.49
C VAL A 228 6.04 31.53 -6.54
N LYS A 229 6.52 32.39 -7.42
CA LYS A 229 5.80 32.88 -8.58
C LYS A 229 6.56 32.47 -9.84
N PRO A 230 5.96 31.68 -10.76
CA PRO A 230 6.60 31.35 -12.02
C PRO A 230 6.70 32.61 -12.89
N ILE A 231 7.90 32.87 -13.41
CA ILE A 231 8.23 34.03 -14.24
C ILE A 231 8.53 33.55 -15.67
N PRO A 232 7.75 33.96 -16.67
CA PRO A 232 8.00 33.64 -18.06
C PRO A 232 9.39 34.11 -18.54
N ASN A 233 10.18 33.20 -19.12
CA ASN A 233 11.43 33.52 -19.81
C ASN A 233 11.46 32.84 -21.19
N LEU A 234 10.73 33.45 -22.13
CA LEU A 234 10.60 32.93 -23.50
C LEU A 234 11.94 32.96 -24.27
N ALA A 235 12.80 33.94 -24.01
CA ALA A 235 14.10 34.06 -24.68
C ALA A 235 14.96 32.82 -24.45
N GLU A 236 14.95 32.32 -23.22
CA GLU A 236 15.72 31.16 -22.78
C GLU A 236 14.91 29.86 -22.80
N LYS A 237 13.68 29.89 -23.32
CA LYS A 237 12.77 28.74 -23.41
C LYS A 237 12.57 28.02 -22.06
N ARG A 238 12.45 28.78 -20.97
CA ARG A 238 12.23 28.24 -19.62
C ARG A 238 11.26 29.10 -18.81
N VAL A 239 10.97 28.65 -17.60
CA VAL A 239 10.23 29.41 -16.59
C VAL A 239 11.15 29.63 -15.40
N ASP A 240 11.41 30.87 -15.06
CA ASP A 240 12.16 31.25 -13.86
C ASP A 240 11.21 31.37 -12.66
N PHE A 241 11.74 31.68 -11.47
CA PHE A 241 10.93 31.81 -10.25
C PHE A 241 11.29 33.06 -9.47
N GLU A 242 10.29 33.67 -8.86
CA GLU A 242 10.43 34.74 -7.89
C GLU A 242 9.91 34.25 -6.53
N LEU A 243 10.65 34.51 -5.46
CA LEU A 243 10.24 34.14 -4.11
C LEU A 243 9.36 35.23 -3.50
N VAL A 244 8.12 34.88 -3.15
CA VAL A 244 7.14 35.81 -2.58
C VAL A 244 6.95 35.53 -1.10
N LYS A 245 7.23 36.53 -0.26
CA LYS A 245 7.06 36.48 1.20
C LYS A 245 6.24 37.66 1.67
N GLY A 246 5.32 37.42 2.59
CA GLY A 246 4.47 38.49 3.10
C GLY A 246 3.51 38.06 4.20
N ARG A 247 2.67 38.97 4.65
CA ARG A 247 1.59 38.64 5.60
C ARG A 247 0.40 38.05 4.85
N LYS A 248 -0.50 37.39 5.59
CA LYS A 248 -1.77 36.92 5.04
C LYS A 248 -2.61 38.12 4.54
N GLY A 249 -3.04 38.05 3.28
CA GLY A 249 -3.98 39.00 2.67
C GLY A 249 -5.43 38.55 2.76
N LYS A 250 -6.25 38.95 1.78
CA LYS A 250 -7.66 38.52 1.69
C LYS A 250 -7.71 37.12 1.10
N GLY A 251 -8.44 36.20 1.74
CA GLY A 251 -8.57 34.82 1.26
C GLY A 251 -7.23 34.07 1.24
N SER A 252 -6.79 33.66 0.06
CA SER A 252 -5.55 32.91 -0.19
C SER A 252 -4.37 33.80 -0.61
N THR A 253 -4.41 35.12 -0.43
CA THR A 253 -3.32 35.97 -0.94
C THR A 253 -2.20 36.25 0.05
N ILE A 254 -1.03 36.63 -0.48
CA ILE A 254 0.14 37.11 0.25
C ILE A 254 0.29 38.60 -0.06
N VAL A 255 0.25 39.43 0.99
CA VAL A 255 0.57 40.87 0.88
C VAL A 255 2.06 41.05 1.18
N THR A 256 2.82 41.42 0.15
CA THR A 256 4.27 41.63 0.23
C THR A 256 4.62 42.85 1.08
N GLU A 257 5.91 43.05 1.37
CA GLU A 257 6.39 44.26 2.05
C GLU A 257 6.16 45.54 1.23
N THR A 258 6.15 45.43 -0.10
CA THR A 258 5.84 46.54 -1.01
C THR A 258 4.35 46.86 -1.08
N GLY A 259 3.50 46.06 -0.43
CA GLY A 259 2.04 46.22 -0.42
C GLY A 259 1.32 45.54 -1.59
N GLU A 260 2.04 44.82 -2.46
CA GLU A 260 1.45 44.05 -3.55
C GLU A 260 0.70 42.83 -3.03
N ASP A 261 -0.43 42.52 -3.64
CA ASP A 261 -1.28 41.38 -3.29
C ASP A 261 -1.12 40.26 -4.32
N TYR A 262 -0.56 39.12 -3.92
CA TYR A 262 -0.27 37.99 -4.79
C TYR A 262 -1.07 36.76 -4.39
N ASP A 263 -1.76 36.13 -5.35
CA ASP A 263 -2.46 34.85 -5.16
C ASP A 263 -1.71 33.70 -5.86
N PRO A 264 -0.98 32.84 -5.12
CA PRO A 264 -0.30 31.67 -5.67
C PRO A 264 -1.24 30.66 -6.35
N ASP A 265 -2.55 30.70 -6.08
CA ASP A 265 -3.53 29.79 -6.70
C ASP A 265 -3.91 30.26 -8.13
N THR A 266 -3.50 31.47 -8.55
CA THR A 266 -3.78 32.02 -9.89
C THR A 266 -2.69 31.76 -10.93
N THR A 267 -1.49 31.38 -10.49
CA THR A 267 -0.31 31.14 -11.35
C THR A 267 0.02 29.66 -11.52
N THR A 268 -0.96 28.79 -11.30
CA THR A 268 -0.82 27.34 -11.49
C THR A 268 -0.45 27.00 -12.93
N THR A 269 0.43 26.02 -13.10
CA THR A 269 0.90 25.56 -14.43
C THR A 269 0.39 24.16 -14.76
N SER A 270 -0.34 23.52 -13.84
CA SER A 270 -1.10 22.30 -14.09
C SER A 270 -2.45 22.36 -13.37
N SER A 271 -3.53 21.96 -14.02
CA SER A 271 -4.85 21.83 -13.39
C SER A 271 -5.65 20.74 -14.10
N ARG A 272 -6.30 19.86 -13.32
CA ARG A 272 -7.18 18.80 -13.88
C ARG A 272 -6.52 17.95 -14.98
N GLY A 273 -5.21 17.68 -14.84
CA GLY A 273 -4.43 16.86 -15.77
C GLY A 273 -3.77 17.63 -16.92
N VAL A 274 -4.23 18.83 -17.26
CA VAL A 274 -3.63 19.64 -18.33
C VAL A 274 -2.60 20.63 -17.78
N GLY A 275 -1.58 20.93 -18.59
CA GLY A 275 -0.60 21.97 -18.35
C GLY A 275 -1.01 23.32 -18.94
N LYS A 276 -0.43 24.40 -18.42
CA LYS A 276 -0.55 25.75 -19.01
C LYS A 276 0.83 26.38 -19.07
N CYS A 277 1.27 26.73 -20.28
CA CYS A 277 2.58 27.35 -20.49
C CYS A 277 2.57 28.83 -20.03
N PRO A 278 3.42 29.24 -19.07
CA PRO A 278 3.53 30.65 -18.68
C PRO A 278 4.06 31.56 -19.79
N ASN A 279 4.89 31.02 -20.71
CA ASN A 279 5.53 31.81 -21.76
C ASN A 279 4.60 32.22 -22.90
N CYS A 280 3.74 31.31 -23.37
CA CYS A 280 2.86 31.58 -24.51
C CYS A 280 1.37 31.47 -24.18
N GLY A 281 1.01 31.08 -22.95
CA GLY A 281 -0.37 30.91 -22.50
C GLY A 281 -1.07 29.66 -23.05
N SER A 282 -0.42 28.88 -23.94
CA SER A 282 -1.00 27.68 -24.53
C SER A 282 -1.31 26.62 -23.48
N VAL A 283 -2.42 25.91 -23.68
CA VAL A 283 -2.75 24.69 -22.94
C VAL A 283 -1.85 23.56 -23.47
N ILE A 284 -1.30 22.77 -22.57
CA ILE A 284 -0.55 21.55 -22.87
C ILE A 284 -1.47 20.40 -22.46
N GLU A 285 -2.06 19.74 -23.45
CA GLU A 285 -3.07 18.69 -23.23
C GLU A 285 -2.47 17.47 -22.51
N ASP A 286 -3.29 16.75 -21.73
CA ASP A 286 -2.82 15.60 -20.94
C ASP A 286 -2.31 14.46 -21.82
N ASP A 287 -2.90 14.26 -23.01
CA ASP A 287 -2.43 13.26 -23.99
C ASP A 287 -1.02 13.56 -24.49
N TYR A 288 -0.70 14.84 -24.70
CA TYR A 288 0.65 15.29 -25.02
C TYR A 288 1.60 15.08 -23.84
N ILE A 289 1.20 15.41 -22.61
CA ILE A 289 2.01 15.19 -21.40
C ILE A 289 2.29 13.69 -21.21
N VAL A 290 1.29 12.84 -21.41
CA VAL A 290 1.42 11.37 -21.36
C VAL A 290 2.38 10.89 -22.43
N LYS A 291 2.19 11.34 -23.69
CA LYS A 291 3.05 10.96 -24.80
C LYS A 291 4.51 11.34 -24.54
N GLN A 292 4.77 12.61 -24.21
CA GLN A 292 6.13 13.07 -23.93
C GLN A 292 6.72 12.35 -22.71
N GLY A 293 5.93 12.16 -21.65
CA GLY A 293 6.36 11.41 -20.48
C GLY A 293 6.76 9.97 -20.81
N GLY A 294 6.01 9.29 -21.69
CA GLY A 294 6.32 7.93 -22.13
C GLY A 294 7.53 7.83 -23.06
N GLU A 295 7.71 8.79 -23.98
CA GLU A 295 8.78 8.78 -24.98
C GLU A 295 10.11 9.34 -24.42
N ASP A 296 10.06 10.51 -23.81
CA ASP A 296 11.25 11.28 -23.37
C ASP A 296 11.44 11.27 -21.84
N GLY A 297 10.40 10.88 -21.08
CA GLY A 297 10.36 11.05 -19.64
C GLY A 297 9.85 12.43 -19.22
N LEU A 298 9.43 12.54 -17.95
CA LEU A 298 9.18 13.83 -17.32
C LEU A 298 10.51 14.40 -16.80
N GLY A 299 10.84 15.61 -17.23
CA GLY A 299 11.99 16.36 -16.71
C GLY A 299 11.75 16.88 -15.29
N HIS A 300 12.71 17.64 -14.77
CA HIS A 300 12.69 18.11 -13.38
C HIS A 300 13.33 19.49 -13.29
N GLN A 301 12.71 20.40 -12.54
CA GLN A 301 13.26 21.72 -12.27
C GLN A 301 13.19 22.04 -10.78
N LEU A 302 14.34 22.37 -10.20
CA LEU A 302 14.44 22.85 -8.83
C LEU A 302 13.91 24.29 -8.79
N TYR A 303 12.91 24.55 -7.94
CA TYR A 303 12.29 25.88 -7.84
C TYR A 303 12.52 26.54 -6.48
N THR A 304 12.90 25.80 -5.44
CA THR A 304 13.14 26.36 -4.10
C THR A 304 14.05 25.47 -3.27
N VAL A 305 14.86 26.10 -2.42
CA VAL A 305 15.61 25.43 -1.33
C VAL A 305 15.08 25.92 0.01
N SER A 306 14.82 24.97 0.92
CA SER A 306 14.48 25.24 2.32
C SER A 306 15.68 24.93 3.22
N PHE A 307 15.99 25.81 4.15
CA PHE A 307 17.19 25.71 4.98
C PHE A 307 16.94 26.28 6.39
N LYS A 308 17.84 26.00 7.33
CA LYS A 308 17.89 26.64 8.64
C LYS A 308 19.25 27.32 8.84
N ARG A 309 19.29 28.32 9.73
CA ARG A 309 20.54 28.90 10.23
C ARG A 309 20.68 28.55 11.72
N GLY A 310 21.61 27.65 12.04
CA GLY A 310 21.73 27.10 13.40
C GLY A 310 20.40 26.50 13.88
N GLN A 311 19.95 26.89 15.08
CA GLN A 311 18.66 26.48 15.66
C GLN A 311 17.49 27.40 15.25
N GLY A 312 17.66 28.17 14.17
CA GLY A 312 16.65 29.10 13.65
C GLY A 312 15.45 28.40 13.01
N ASN A 313 14.46 29.21 12.63
CA ASN A 313 13.28 28.75 11.90
C ASN A 313 13.62 28.32 10.48
N LEU A 314 12.73 27.54 9.85
CA LEU A 314 12.88 27.15 8.46
C LEU A 314 12.73 28.35 7.53
N GLU A 315 13.72 28.59 6.68
CA GLU A 315 13.71 29.65 5.69
C GLU A 315 13.68 29.07 4.27
N PHE A 316 13.37 29.94 3.30
CA PHE A 316 13.32 29.58 1.88
C PHE A 316 14.15 30.56 1.07
N ARG A 317 14.85 30.05 0.04
CA ARG A 317 15.53 30.82 -1.00
C ARG A 317 15.33 30.17 -2.37
N LEU A 318 15.55 30.95 -3.42
CA LEU A 318 15.68 30.39 -4.76
C LEU A 318 16.99 29.56 -4.84
N PRO A 319 17.06 28.60 -5.77
CA PRO A 319 18.28 27.85 -6.02
C PRO A 319 19.44 28.77 -6.40
N ASP A 320 20.61 28.49 -5.83
CA ASP A 320 21.88 29.14 -6.16
C ASP A 320 22.70 28.23 -7.09
N GLN A 321 23.75 28.78 -7.71
CA GLN A 321 24.64 28.04 -8.59
C GLN A 321 25.24 26.81 -7.90
N ILE A 322 25.55 26.90 -6.60
CA ILE A 322 26.06 25.75 -5.84
C ILE A 322 25.08 24.57 -5.82
N ASP A 323 23.77 24.83 -5.74
CA ASP A 323 22.77 23.75 -5.68
C ASP A 323 22.71 23.02 -7.02
N ILE A 324 22.76 23.78 -8.13
CA ILE A 324 22.78 23.27 -9.50
C ILE A 324 24.06 22.46 -9.75
N GLU A 325 25.21 22.92 -9.25
CA GLU A 325 26.47 22.18 -9.35
C GLU A 325 26.40 20.83 -8.62
N GLY A 326 25.80 20.79 -7.42
CA GLY A 326 25.58 19.56 -6.66
C GLY A 326 24.71 18.55 -7.43
N ILE A 327 23.65 19.02 -8.08
CA ILE A 327 22.77 18.21 -8.94
C ILE A 327 23.54 17.67 -10.15
N ASN A 328 24.19 18.54 -10.92
CA ASN A 328 24.96 18.14 -12.11
C ASN A 328 26.08 17.17 -11.77
N LYS A 329 26.65 17.28 -10.57
CA LYS A 329 27.65 16.34 -10.07
C LYS A 329 27.02 14.98 -9.73
N SER A 330 25.82 14.96 -9.16
CA SER A 330 25.10 13.72 -8.86
C SER A 330 24.78 12.92 -10.12
N GLU A 331 24.33 13.59 -11.19
CA GLU A 331 24.04 12.97 -12.50
C GLU A 331 25.27 12.34 -13.13
N ARG A 332 26.42 13.02 -13.06
CA ARG A 332 27.69 12.50 -13.59
C ARG A 332 28.25 11.34 -12.76
N TYR A 333 27.95 11.31 -11.46
CA TYR A 333 28.52 10.34 -10.54
C TYR A 333 27.65 9.09 -10.39
N LEU A 334 26.33 9.19 -10.54
CA LEU A 334 25.40 8.06 -10.43
C LEU A 334 25.77 6.86 -11.31
N PRO A 335 26.20 7.02 -12.58
CA PRO A 335 26.63 5.88 -13.43
C PRO A 335 27.86 5.12 -12.92
N THR A 336 28.62 5.67 -11.96
CA THR A 336 29.76 4.97 -11.35
C THR A 336 29.33 3.98 -10.26
N LYS A 337 28.05 4.01 -9.87
CA LYS A 337 27.50 3.11 -8.85
C LYS A 337 27.19 1.74 -9.44
N PRO A 338 27.35 0.66 -8.67
CA PRO A 338 27.04 -0.68 -9.16
C PRO A 338 25.56 -0.83 -9.53
N ASP A 339 25.28 -1.35 -10.72
CA ASP A 339 23.91 -1.60 -11.21
C ASP A 339 23.07 -2.42 -10.24
N ARG A 340 23.70 -3.38 -9.54
CA ARG A 340 23.03 -4.22 -8.51
C ARG A 340 22.43 -3.45 -7.33
N TYR A 341 22.78 -2.17 -7.15
CA TYR A 341 22.19 -1.31 -6.13
C TYR A 341 21.06 -0.43 -6.68
N ILE A 342 20.94 -0.32 -8.00
CA ILE A 342 19.93 0.48 -8.69
C ILE A 342 18.73 -0.44 -9.00
N PRO A 343 17.50 -0.08 -8.60
CA PRO A 343 16.33 -0.90 -8.87
C PRO A 343 15.88 -0.71 -10.32
N LEU A 344 16.51 -1.46 -11.24
CA LEU A 344 16.29 -1.42 -12.68
C LEU A 344 15.04 -2.18 -13.12
N GLU A 345 14.39 -2.89 -12.20
CA GLU A 345 13.20 -3.68 -12.47
C GLU A 345 12.01 -2.79 -12.85
N ALA A 346 11.16 -3.33 -13.72
CA ALA A 346 9.89 -2.69 -14.05
C ALA A 346 8.99 -2.60 -12.81
N VAL A 347 8.23 -1.52 -12.70
CA VAL A 347 7.15 -1.43 -11.73
C VAL A 347 6.13 -2.52 -12.08
N PRO A 348 5.75 -3.42 -11.15
CA PRO A 348 4.90 -4.56 -11.47
C PRO A 348 3.61 -4.16 -12.19
N PHE A 349 3.37 -4.85 -13.31
CA PHE A 349 2.13 -4.78 -14.06
C PHE A 349 1.09 -5.65 -13.37
N GLY A 350 -0.02 -5.04 -12.94
CA GLY A 350 -1.15 -5.75 -12.33
C GLY A 350 -2.48 -5.14 -12.76
N HIS A 351 -3.58 -5.81 -12.43
CA HIS A 351 -4.99 -5.49 -12.79
C HIS A 351 -5.45 -4.05 -12.46
N LEU A 352 -4.62 -3.23 -11.81
CA LEU A 352 -4.90 -1.83 -11.46
C LEU A 352 -3.82 -0.82 -11.90
N SER A 353 -2.72 -1.24 -12.55
CA SER A 353 -1.57 -0.36 -12.80
C SER A 353 -1.38 0.11 -14.25
N SER A 354 -1.62 -0.66 -15.32
CA SER A 354 -1.32 -0.14 -16.68
C SER A 354 -2.36 0.86 -17.21
N GLU A 355 -3.66 0.53 -17.13
CA GLU A 355 -4.72 1.40 -17.68
C GLU A 355 -5.10 2.56 -16.76
N ARG A 356 -4.74 2.49 -15.47
CA ARG A 356 -5.11 3.49 -14.45
C ARG A 356 -3.94 4.17 -13.75
N SER A 357 -2.72 3.65 -13.81
CA SER A 357 -1.59 4.30 -13.14
C SER A 357 -1.05 5.43 -14.02
N SER A 358 -1.48 6.64 -13.70
CA SER A 358 -1.05 7.87 -14.36
C SER A 358 0.49 8.03 -14.35
N MET A 359 1.19 7.48 -13.36
CA MET A 359 2.66 7.50 -13.30
C MET A 359 3.29 6.62 -14.38
N ILE A 360 2.80 5.39 -14.60
CA ILE A 360 3.36 4.46 -15.60
C ILE A 360 3.15 5.03 -17.01
N GLN A 361 1.95 5.55 -17.28
CA GLN A 361 1.62 6.20 -18.56
C GLN A 361 2.51 7.42 -18.85
N LYS A 362 3.04 8.07 -17.81
CA LYS A 362 3.94 9.22 -17.91
C LYS A 362 5.42 8.84 -17.81
N GLY A 363 5.76 7.58 -18.13
CA GLY A 363 7.13 7.07 -18.24
C GLY A 363 7.81 6.65 -16.95
N LEU A 364 7.06 6.53 -15.84
CA LEU A 364 7.56 6.04 -14.55
C LEU A 364 7.29 4.53 -14.40
N ASP A 365 7.77 3.76 -15.37
CA ASP A 365 7.54 2.32 -15.56
C ASP A 365 8.64 1.43 -14.96
N GLN A 366 9.71 2.01 -14.42
CA GLN A 366 10.77 1.32 -13.67
C GLN A 366 11.00 1.99 -12.32
N TRP A 367 11.39 1.22 -11.30
CA TRP A 367 11.52 1.72 -9.93
C TRP A 367 12.54 2.86 -9.79
N HIS A 368 13.68 2.80 -10.48
CA HIS A 368 14.68 3.87 -10.46
C HIS A 368 14.14 5.21 -11.01
N LYS A 369 13.17 5.18 -11.93
CA LYS A 369 12.55 6.39 -12.50
C LYS A 369 11.68 7.13 -11.49
N LEU A 370 11.30 6.52 -10.37
CA LEU A 370 10.57 7.19 -9.27
C LEU A 370 11.42 8.18 -8.49
N PHE A 371 12.70 8.33 -8.83
CA PHE A 371 13.63 9.20 -8.16
C PHE A 371 14.24 10.17 -9.18
N ASN A 372 14.52 11.41 -8.77
CA ASN A 372 15.46 12.22 -9.53
C ASN A 372 16.90 11.66 -9.35
N PRO A 373 17.88 12.05 -10.19
CA PRO A 373 19.24 11.51 -10.12
C PRO A 373 19.91 11.65 -8.74
N ARG A 374 19.68 12.75 -8.03
CA ARG A 374 20.29 12.99 -6.71
C ARG A 374 19.62 12.19 -5.60
N GLN A 375 18.29 12.05 -5.64
CA GLN A 375 17.52 11.15 -4.77
C GLN A 375 17.98 9.70 -4.93
N LEU A 376 18.13 9.25 -6.18
CA LEU A 376 18.62 7.90 -6.49
C LEU A 376 20.06 7.70 -6.00
N LEU A 377 20.93 8.68 -6.20
CA LEU A 377 22.30 8.64 -5.69
C LEU A 377 22.35 8.56 -4.14
N THR A 378 21.47 9.28 -3.44
CA THR A 378 21.35 9.17 -1.99
C THR A 378 21.00 7.75 -1.57
N LEU A 379 19.94 7.18 -2.15
CA LEU A 379 19.44 5.84 -1.80
C LEU A 379 20.46 4.74 -2.15
N VAL A 380 21.09 4.80 -3.32
CA VAL A 380 22.10 3.83 -3.73
C VAL A 380 23.36 3.90 -2.85
N THR A 381 23.68 5.09 -2.34
CA THR A 381 24.77 5.28 -1.38
C THR A 381 24.44 4.66 -0.03
N TYR A 382 23.21 4.83 0.47
CA TYR A 382 22.74 4.15 1.68
C TYR A 382 22.81 2.62 1.54
N VAL A 383 22.36 2.06 0.41
CA VAL A 383 22.47 0.62 0.14
C VAL A 383 23.93 0.14 0.19
N GLY A 384 24.86 0.91 -0.39
CA GLY A 384 26.29 0.60 -0.30
C GLY A 384 26.80 0.56 1.15
N ILE A 385 26.47 1.58 1.94
CA ILE A 385 26.87 1.67 3.36
C ILE A 385 26.23 0.54 4.19
N LEU A 386 24.97 0.19 3.91
CA LEU A 386 24.27 -0.91 4.61
C LEU A 386 24.91 -2.27 4.33
N ASN A 387 25.40 -2.51 3.11
CA ASN A 387 26.15 -3.72 2.79
C ASN A 387 27.48 -3.77 3.55
N GLU A 388 28.18 -2.64 3.71
CA GLU A 388 29.39 -2.57 4.55
C GLU A 388 29.06 -2.78 6.03
N ALA A 389 27.95 -2.21 6.53
CA ALA A 389 27.48 -2.44 7.89
C ALA A 389 27.18 -3.93 8.12
N LYS A 390 26.55 -4.60 7.15
CA LYS A 390 26.28 -6.04 7.20
C LYS A 390 27.55 -6.86 7.34
N GLU A 391 28.57 -6.58 6.55
CA GLU A 391 29.86 -7.30 6.64
C GLU A 391 30.50 -7.13 8.02
N LYS A 392 30.52 -5.90 8.55
CA LYS A 392 31.08 -5.61 9.88
C LYS A 392 30.29 -6.29 11.00
N LEU A 393 28.97 -6.15 10.99
CA LEU A 393 28.06 -6.79 11.94
C LEU A 393 28.27 -8.31 11.97
N LEU A 394 28.30 -8.97 10.81
CA LEU A 394 28.47 -10.43 10.76
C LEU A 394 29.88 -10.90 11.19
N ALA A 395 30.89 -10.02 11.15
CA ALA A 395 32.23 -10.32 11.63
C ALA A 395 32.39 -10.13 13.15
N GLU A 396 31.63 -9.21 13.75
CA GLU A 396 31.84 -8.76 15.14
C GLU A 396 30.82 -9.32 16.14
N MET A 397 29.68 -9.86 15.69
CA MET A 397 28.63 -10.34 16.58
C MET A 397 27.87 -11.58 16.08
N ASP A 398 27.05 -12.13 16.97
CA ASP A 398 26.17 -13.25 16.68
C ASP A 398 25.26 -12.96 15.45
N PRO A 399 25.13 -13.91 14.50
CA PRO A 399 24.36 -13.70 13.27
C PRO A 399 22.91 -13.30 13.48
N ASP A 400 22.25 -13.81 14.53
CA ASP A 400 20.85 -13.47 14.78
C ASP A 400 20.72 -12.04 15.32
N ARG A 401 21.66 -11.62 16.18
CA ARG A 401 21.71 -10.24 16.68
C ARG A 401 22.02 -9.26 15.55
N ALA A 402 22.97 -9.61 14.68
CA ALA A 402 23.28 -8.86 13.46
C ALA A 402 22.04 -8.74 12.55
N ALA A 403 21.30 -9.83 12.34
CA ALA A 403 20.07 -9.81 11.54
C ALA A 403 18.99 -8.90 12.15
N GLY A 404 18.88 -8.86 13.48
CA GLY A 404 18.02 -7.92 14.19
C GLY A 404 18.36 -6.47 13.87
N ILE A 405 19.62 -6.07 14.06
CA ILE A 405 20.09 -4.70 13.78
C ILE A 405 19.89 -4.34 12.31
N LEU A 406 20.30 -5.23 11.38
CA LEU A 406 20.16 -5.03 9.94
C LEU A 406 18.70 -4.85 9.53
N THR A 407 17.76 -5.53 10.19
CA THR A 407 16.33 -5.36 9.92
C THR A 407 15.87 -3.94 10.23
N TYR A 408 16.26 -3.38 11.38
CA TYR A 408 15.90 -1.99 11.71
C TYR A 408 16.57 -0.99 10.77
N LEU A 409 17.84 -1.18 10.42
CA LEU A 409 18.52 -0.33 9.44
C LEU A 409 17.84 -0.37 8.06
N ALA A 410 17.41 -1.56 7.61
CA ALA A 410 16.65 -1.72 6.38
C ALA A 410 15.28 -1.02 6.46
N MET A 411 14.61 -1.03 7.62
CA MET A 411 13.36 -0.29 7.82
C MET A 411 13.57 1.23 7.80
N VAL A 412 14.72 1.74 8.27
CA VAL A 412 15.07 3.16 8.10
C VAL A 412 15.20 3.49 6.61
N MET A 413 15.91 2.65 5.86
CA MET A 413 16.08 2.81 4.41
C MET A 413 14.75 2.76 3.65
N ASP A 414 13.86 1.84 3.99
CA ASP A 414 12.50 1.75 3.44
C ASP A 414 11.77 3.09 3.58
N ARG A 415 11.78 3.69 4.78
CA ARG A 415 11.20 5.01 5.03
C ARG A 415 11.87 6.12 4.24
N CYS A 416 13.19 6.06 4.09
CA CYS A 416 13.91 7.02 3.26
C CYS A 416 13.43 6.96 1.81
N SER A 417 13.19 5.76 1.26
CA SER A 417 12.68 5.59 -0.10
C SER A 417 11.26 6.13 -0.29
N ASP A 418 10.38 5.92 0.70
CA ASP A 418 9.00 6.41 0.69
C ASP A 418 8.91 7.94 0.85
N MET A 419 9.83 8.54 1.61
CA MET A 419 9.88 9.99 1.82
C MET A 419 10.64 10.77 0.73
N ASN A 420 11.65 10.16 0.12
CA ASN A 420 12.58 10.83 -0.80
C ASN A 420 12.44 10.32 -2.23
N CYS A 421 11.24 10.44 -2.79
CA CYS A 421 10.93 10.08 -4.18
C CYS A 421 10.07 11.16 -4.85
N ARG A 422 9.86 11.00 -6.16
CA ARG A 422 9.03 11.88 -7.00
C ARG A 422 7.53 11.77 -6.71
N LEU A 423 7.12 10.77 -5.94
CA LEU A 423 5.74 10.57 -5.51
C LEU A 423 5.46 11.18 -4.13
N ALA A 424 6.50 11.62 -3.41
CA ALA A 424 6.36 12.36 -2.17
C ALA A 424 5.72 13.74 -2.43
N HIS A 425 5.12 14.34 -1.40
CA HIS A 425 4.47 15.65 -1.54
C HIS A 425 4.90 16.63 -0.45
N TRP A 426 4.86 17.92 -0.80
CA TRP A 426 5.13 19.01 0.13
C TRP A 426 3.83 19.46 0.83
N ASP A 427 3.78 19.36 2.15
CA ASP A 427 2.68 19.89 2.96
C ASP A 427 3.01 21.35 3.34
N SER A 428 2.53 22.29 2.52
CA SER A 428 2.72 23.73 2.73
C SER A 428 2.05 24.24 4.02
N SER A 429 1.10 23.50 4.59
CA SER A 429 0.57 23.85 5.91
C SER A 429 1.64 23.63 6.98
N ARG A 430 2.44 22.58 6.87
CA ARG A 430 3.49 22.23 7.85
C ARG A 430 4.88 22.71 7.45
N ALA A 431 5.05 23.18 6.22
CA ALA A 431 6.34 23.38 5.58
C ALA A 431 7.23 22.14 5.75
N GLY A 432 6.71 20.98 5.34
CA GLY A 432 7.43 19.71 5.49
C GLY A 432 7.03 18.66 4.47
N SER A 433 7.94 17.73 4.24
CA SER A 433 7.78 16.61 3.32
C SER A 433 6.83 15.56 3.89
N LYS A 434 6.11 14.91 2.99
CA LYS A 434 5.20 13.80 3.27
C LYS A 434 5.49 12.66 2.31
N THR A 435 5.35 11.44 2.81
CA THR A 435 5.68 10.23 2.08
C THR A 435 4.75 9.97 0.90
N ALA A 436 5.22 9.19 -0.08
CA ALA A 436 4.40 8.73 -1.21
C ALA A 436 3.25 7.84 -0.74
N SER A 437 3.50 6.99 0.25
CA SER A 437 2.49 6.10 0.85
C SER A 437 1.46 6.82 1.70
N ALA A 438 1.52 8.16 1.87
CA ALA A 438 0.61 8.92 2.70
C ALA A 438 -0.87 8.69 2.34
N GLN A 439 -1.15 8.52 1.04
CA GLN A 439 -2.47 8.20 0.50
C GLN A 439 -2.66 6.67 0.33
N HIS A 440 -3.88 6.23 0.03
CA HIS A 440 -4.18 4.81 -0.24
C HIS A 440 -3.82 4.38 -1.68
N SER A 441 -3.02 5.18 -2.38
CA SER A 441 -2.59 4.99 -3.77
C SER A 441 -1.25 5.69 -3.99
N LEU A 442 -0.42 5.15 -4.87
CA LEU A 442 0.82 5.80 -5.34
C LEU A 442 0.48 6.76 -6.46
N ASN A 443 0.22 8.03 -6.11
CA ASN A 443 -0.13 9.07 -7.06
C ASN A 443 1.11 9.85 -7.48
N LEU A 444 1.20 10.18 -8.78
CA LEU A 444 2.16 11.15 -9.27
C LEU A 444 1.80 12.54 -8.73
N MET A 445 2.77 13.18 -8.07
CA MET A 445 2.68 14.56 -7.61
C MET A 445 3.42 15.45 -8.60
N TRP A 446 2.79 16.52 -9.10
CA TRP A 446 3.44 17.39 -10.09
C TRP A 446 4.62 18.18 -9.53
N ASN A 447 4.61 18.44 -8.23
CA ASN A 447 5.75 18.90 -7.47
C ASN A 447 6.05 17.91 -6.33
N TYR A 448 7.33 17.81 -5.96
CA TYR A 448 7.77 16.86 -4.95
C TYR A 448 8.99 17.40 -4.19
N PRO A 449 9.15 17.00 -2.92
CA PRO A 449 10.33 17.35 -2.14
C PRO A 449 11.46 16.34 -2.33
N GLU A 450 12.68 16.80 -2.13
CA GLU A 450 13.88 16.00 -1.88
C GLU A 450 14.45 16.44 -0.54
N VAL A 451 14.53 15.52 0.41
CA VAL A 451 15.11 15.79 1.73
C VAL A 451 16.63 15.64 1.63
N ALA A 452 17.39 16.53 2.28
CA ALA A 452 18.85 16.49 2.21
C ALA A 452 19.42 15.12 2.65
N GLY A 453 20.11 14.46 1.71
CA GLY A 453 20.59 13.09 1.89
C GLY A 453 21.84 12.95 2.77
N THR A 454 22.53 14.04 3.09
CA THR A 454 23.73 14.03 3.93
C THR A 454 23.45 13.64 5.38
N GLY A 455 22.22 13.82 5.86
CA GLY A 455 21.91 13.45 7.24
C GLY A 455 20.44 13.61 7.58
N GLU A 456 19.81 14.71 7.17
CA GLU A 456 18.42 15.00 7.56
C GLU A 456 17.46 13.87 7.20
N LEU A 457 17.56 13.34 5.98
CA LEU A 457 16.72 12.21 5.54
C LEU A 457 16.88 10.98 6.43
N TRP A 458 18.13 10.55 6.66
CA TRP A 458 18.41 9.32 7.41
C TRP A 458 18.01 9.45 8.88
N HIS A 459 18.44 10.52 9.55
CA HIS A 459 18.16 10.74 10.96
C HIS A 459 16.68 10.93 11.22
N TRP A 460 15.97 11.69 10.37
CA TRP A 460 14.52 11.85 10.52
C TRP A 460 13.77 10.52 10.39
N CYS A 461 14.14 9.69 9.41
CA CYS A 461 13.56 8.37 9.22
C CYS A 461 13.89 7.42 10.39
N ALA A 462 15.11 7.53 10.93
CA ALA A 462 15.58 6.74 12.06
C ALA A 462 14.91 7.15 13.38
N ASP A 463 14.77 8.43 13.69
CA ASP A 463 14.11 8.92 14.91
C ASP A 463 12.67 8.42 15.02
N ALA A 464 11.97 8.37 13.88
CA ALA A 464 10.61 7.84 13.78
C ALA A 464 10.52 6.32 14.01
N LEU A 465 11.64 5.59 14.00
CA LEU A 465 11.74 4.13 14.18
C LEU A 465 12.40 3.77 15.53
N ALA A 466 13.54 4.39 15.84
CA ALA A 466 14.36 4.13 17.01
C ALA A 466 13.63 4.46 18.32
N SER A 467 12.76 5.47 18.31
CA SER A 467 11.90 5.78 19.46
C SER A 467 10.86 4.68 19.76
N ASP A 468 10.58 3.79 18.81
CA ASP A 468 9.58 2.74 18.97
C ASP A 468 10.14 1.46 19.61
N TYR A 469 11.44 1.14 19.53
CA TYR A 469 11.93 -0.18 19.96
C TYR A 469 11.86 -0.39 21.48
N LYS A 470 12.39 0.54 22.29
CA LYS A 470 12.18 0.50 23.76
C LYS A 470 10.70 0.53 24.14
N THR A 471 9.90 1.33 23.43
CA THR A 471 8.43 1.38 23.60
C THR A 471 7.80 0.01 23.33
N LEU A 472 8.24 -0.70 22.30
CA LEU A 472 7.80 -2.05 21.94
C LEU A 472 8.13 -3.07 23.03
N CYS A 473 9.37 -3.07 23.53
CA CYS A 473 9.76 -3.91 24.66
C CYS A 473 8.82 -3.70 25.87
N SER A 474 8.55 -2.44 26.22
CA SER A 474 7.63 -2.11 27.32
C SER A 474 6.21 -2.63 27.06
N LEU A 475 5.70 -2.52 25.83
CA LEU A 475 4.36 -3.00 25.46
C LEU A 475 4.24 -4.52 25.49
N LEU A 476 5.36 -5.23 25.32
CA LEU A 476 5.49 -6.68 25.45
C LEU A 476 5.76 -7.12 26.90
N GLY A 477 5.86 -6.17 27.85
CA GLY A 477 6.13 -6.47 29.25
C GLY A 477 7.59 -6.82 29.55
N ILE A 478 8.53 -6.38 28.70
CA ILE A 478 9.96 -6.61 28.84
C ILE A 478 10.59 -5.39 29.52
N ASP A 479 10.93 -5.50 30.81
CA ASP A 479 11.61 -4.46 31.55
C ASP A 479 13.13 -4.50 31.33
N SER A 480 13.79 -3.34 31.43
CA SER A 480 15.25 -3.18 31.27
C SER A 480 16.09 -3.96 32.29
N SER A 481 15.48 -4.49 33.35
CA SER A 481 16.13 -5.21 34.46
C SER A 481 15.96 -6.73 34.42
N THR A 482 15.14 -7.28 33.53
CA THR A 482 14.92 -8.72 33.43
C THR A 482 15.54 -9.26 32.15
N LEU A 483 16.74 -9.81 32.28
CA LEU A 483 17.21 -10.87 31.40
C LEU A 483 16.24 -12.05 31.56
N ILE A 484 15.13 -12.04 30.82
CA ILE A 484 14.39 -13.27 30.59
C ILE A 484 15.26 -14.02 29.59
N PRO A 485 15.96 -15.11 29.97
CA PRO A 485 16.53 -15.97 28.96
C PRO A 485 15.35 -16.38 28.06
N PRO A 486 15.47 -16.29 26.72
CA PRO A 486 14.37 -16.67 25.86
C PRO A 486 13.88 -18.04 26.33
N ALA A 487 12.57 -18.16 26.57
CA ALA A 487 11.97 -19.49 26.68
C ALA A 487 12.54 -20.29 25.50
N PRO A 488 13.17 -21.46 25.74
CA PRO A 488 13.92 -22.13 24.71
C PRO A 488 13.01 -22.26 23.50
N LEU A 489 13.39 -21.57 22.41
CA LEU A 489 12.90 -21.96 21.10
C LEU A 489 13.24 -23.44 21.05
N VAL A 490 12.20 -24.28 21.01
CA VAL A 490 12.39 -25.69 20.75
C VAL A 490 13.06 -25.73 19.38
N LYS A 491 14.39 -25.84 19.37
CA LYS A 491 15.10 -26.47 18.27
C LYS A 491 14.33 -27.77 18.08
N GLY A 492 13.72 -27.94 16.91
CA GLY A 492 13.00 -29.16 16.56
C GLY A 492 13.84 -30.34 17.05
N GLY A 493 13.31 -31.04 18.06
CA GLY A 493 13.98 -32.15 18.69
C GLY A 493 14.25 -33.19 17.62
N SER A 494 15.53 -33.37 17.33
CA SER A 494 16.08 -34.54 16.70
C SER A 494 15.70 -35.77 17.53
N GLU A 495 14.61 -36.42 17.16
CA GLU A 495 14.33 -37.85 17.39
C GLU A 495 13.01 -38.19 16.69
N LEU A 496 13.06 -38.16 15.35
CA LEU A 496 12.29 -39.08 14.54
C LEU A 496 13.29 -40.06 13.95
N ASP A 497 12.95 -41.33 14.15
CA ASP A 497 13.67 -42.53 13.84
C ASP A 497 14.47 -42.47 12.52
N THR A 498 15.69 -42.97 12.61
CA THR A 498 16.72 -42.95 11.60
C THR A 498 16.33 -43.73 10.36
N GLY A 499 16.00 -43.02 9.29
CA GLY A 499 15.88 -43.53 7.93
C GLY A 499 16.56 -42.59 6.92
N VAL A 500 17.80 -42.19 7.19
CA VAL A 500 18.59 -41.34 6.30
C VAL A 500 19.25 -42.20 5.22
N ALA A 501 18.79 -42.07 3.97
CA ALA A 501 19.65 -42.29 2.81
C ALA A 501 20.61 -41.08 2.69
N PRO A 502 21.92 -41.30 2.43
CA PRO A 502 22.95 -40.29 2.65
C PRO A 502 22.87 -39.13 1.64
N LEU A 503 23.10 -37.92 2.16
CA LEU A 503 23.38 -36.71 1.40
C LEU A 503 24.66 -36.89 0.58
N ILE A 504 24.50 -36.88 -0.75
CA ILE A 504 25.60 -36.70 -1.71
C ILE A 504 26.09 -35.25 -1.57
N LYS A 505 27.37 -35.10 -1.24
CA LYS A 505 28.13 -33.88 -1.51
C LYS A 505 28.38 -33.79 -3.01
N SER A 506 28.04 -32.67 -3.64
CA SER A 506 28.83 -32.15 -4.76
C SER A 506 28.34 -30.76 -5.17
N ASP A 507 29.28 -29.83 -5.17
CA ASP A 507 29.58 -28.83 -6.20
C ASP A 507 28.58 -28.59 -7.34
N SER A 508 28.50 -27.31 -7.71
CA SER A 508 27.99 -26.72 -8.96
C SER A 508 26.65 -25.97 -8.87
N GLU A 509 26.78 -24.68 -8.58
CA GLU A 509 25.93 -23.63 -9.12
C GLU A 509 26.07 -23.63 -10.65
N ALA A 510 25.09 -24.17 -11.40
CA ALA A 510 24.91 -23.86 -12.85
C ALA A 510 23.66 -24.47 -13.53
N GLN A 511 22.90 -25.40 -12.94
CA GLN A 511 21.89 -26.17 -13.71
C GLN A 511 20.46 -26.24 -13.13
N ALA A 512 20.00 -25.22 -12.40
CA ALA A 512 18.63 -25.17 -11.86
C ALA A 512 17.64 -24.35 -12.73
N HIS A 513 17.79 -24.40 -14.07
CA HIS A 513 16.86 -23.82 -15.03
C HIS A 513 16.56 -24.87 -16.12
N SER A 514 15.83 -25.96 -15.80
CA SER A 514 15.34 -26.88 -16.85
C SER A 514 14.26 -27.90 -16.46
N LEU A 515 13.92 -28.16 -15.19
CA LEU A 515 13.08 -29.31 -14.85
C LEU A 515 12.00 -28.99 -13.82
N LEU A 516 10.94 -28.31 -14.26
CA LEU A 516 9.61 -28.34 -13.64
C LEU A 516 8.55 -28.24 -14.74
N MET A 517 8.48 -29.28 -15.57
CA MET A 517 7.26 -29.67 -16.28
C MET A 517 7.13 -31.18 -16.14
N ASP A 518 6.27 -31.61 -15.22
CA ASP A 518 5.44 -32.78 -15.46
C ASP A 518 4.25 -32.80 -14.49
N GLU A 519 3.07 -33.01 -15.07
CA GLU A 519 1.77 -32.92 -14.44
C GLU A 519 1.51 -34.11 -13.49
N ALA A 520 1.15 -33.83 -12.25
CA ALA A 520 0.49 -34.80 -11.38
C ALA A 520 -0.94 -34.31 -11.05
N LYS A 521 -1.93 -34.89 -11.74
CA LYS A 521 -3.36 -34.77 -11.47
C LYS A 521 -3.69 -35.19 -10.03
N VAL A 522 -4.19 -34.25 -9.23
CA VAL A 522 -4.87 -34.55 -7.96
C VAL A 522 -6.39 -34.37 -8.18
N PRO A 523 -7.26 -35.33 -7.81
CA PRO A 523 -8.69 -35.21 -8.03
C PRO A 523 -9.34 -34.26 -7.02
N THR A 524 -10.11 -33.29 -7.52
CA THR A 524 -10.98 -32.41 -6.73
C THR A 524 -12.26 -33.15 -6.29
N PRO A 525 -12.70 -33.03 -5.02
CA PRO A 525 -13.97 -33.57 -4.57
C PRO A 525 -15.16 -32.74 -5.11
N PRO A 526 -16.36 -33.34 -5.25
CA PRO A 526 -17.54 -32.63 -5.72
C PRO A 526 -18.03 -31.62 -4.68
N LEU A 527 -18.11 -30.34 -5.07
CA LEU A 527 -18.76 -29.30 -4.28
C LEU A 527 -20.27 -29.58 -4.18
N SER A 528 -20.71 -29.89 -2.98
CA SER A 528 -22.12 -30.02 -2.62
C SER A 528 -22.86 -28.70 -2.86
N ARG A 529 -23.87 -28.74 -3.73
CA ARG A 529 -24.94 -27.74 -3.80
C ARG A 529 -25.68 -27.70 -2.46
N GLY A 530 -25.75 -26.54 -1.81
CA GLY A 530 -26.67 -26.36 -0.69
C GLY A 530 -26.36 -25.18 0.22
N ALA A 531 -26.81 -23.99 -0.17
CA ALA A 531 -27.43 -23.01 0.72
C ALA A 531 -27.90 -21.83 -0.14
N GLY A 532 -29.18 -21.86 -0.52
CA GLY A 532 -29.89 -20.68 -1.02
C GLY A 532 -29.97 -19.67 0.13
N GLY A 533 -28.96 -18.82 0.24
CA GLY A 533 -28.98 -17.61 1.03
C GLY A 533 -29.62 -16.50 0.20
N ASP A 534 -30.70 -15.94 0.73
CA ASP A 534 -31.58 -14.95 0.12
C ASP A 534 -30.81 -13.83 -0.61
N LEU A 535 -30.95 -13.75 -1.94
CA LEU A 535 -30.32 -12.74 -2.82
C LEU A 535 -30.62 -11.29 -2.36
N GLN A 536 -31.72 -11.09 -1.63
CA GLN A 536 -32.06 -9.79 -1.03
C GLN A 536 -31.12 -9.37 0.12
N HIS A 537 -30.48 -10.32 0.79
CA HIS A 537 -29.62 -10.05 1.95
C HIS A 537 -28.20 -9.59 1.53
N LEU A 538 -27.69 -10.10 0.39
CA LEU A 538 -26.41 -9.66 -0.19
C LEU A 538 -26.48 -8.25 -0.79
N ALA A 539 -27.59 -7.89 -1.44
CA ALA A 539 -27.83 -6.55 -1.98
C ALA A 539 -27.89 -5.48 -0.87
N LYS A 540 -28.48 -5.82 0.28
CA LYS A 540 -28.58 -4.94 1.47
C LYS A 540 -27.23 -4.69 2.16
N GLN A 541 -26.35 -5.69 2.22
CA GLN A 541 -25.01 -5.53 2.82
C GLN A 541 -24.07 -4.65 1.99
N ARG A 542 -24.29 -4.55 0.67
CA ARG A 542 -23.43 -3.79 -0.25
C ARG A 542 -24.00 -2.44 -0.69
N ASN A 543 -25.14 -2.04 -0.15
CA ASN A 543 -25.78 -0.74 -0.42
C ASN A 543 -26.03 -0.49 -1.93
N LEU A 544 -26.26 -1.55 -2.71
CA LEU A 544 -26.54 -1.47 -4.14
C LEU A 544 -28.00 -1.05 -4.33
N PRO A 545 -28.30 -0.06 -5.21
CA PRO A 545 -29.67 0.36 -5.48
C PRO A 545 -30.40 -0.73 -6.29
N TYR A 546 -30.87 -1.78 -5.62
CA TYR A 546 -31.66 -2.82 -6.25
C TYR A 546 -33.13 -2.39 -6.30
N THR A 547 -33.63 -2.12 -7.50
CA THR A 547 -35.07 -2.13 -7.82
C THR A 547 -35.33 -3.36 -8.69
N PRO A 548 -36.20 -4.31 -8.27
CA PRO A 548 -36.53 -5.46 -9.10
C PRO A 548 -36.98 -5.01 -10.50
N GLY A 549 -36.26 -5.41 -11.53
CA GLY A 549 -36.55 -5.07 -12.93
C GLY A 549 -35.79 -3.89 -13.53
N HIS A 550 -34.92 -3.19 -12.77
CA HIS A 550 -34.06 -2.13 -13.31
C HIS A 550 -32.57 -2.46 -13.12
N LEU A 551 -31.85 -2.68 -14.22
CA LEU A 551 -30.40 -2.79 -14.18
C LEU A 551 -29.77 -1.40 -14.02
N PRO A 552 -28.87 -1.18 -13.05
CA PRO A 552 -28.19 0.09 -12.91
C PRO A 552 -27.44 0.44 -14.21
N TYR A 553 -27.53 1.70 -14.62
CA TYR A 553 -26.95 2.18 -15.86
C TYR A 553 -26.00 3.35 -15.60
N ASN A 554 -24.72 3.14 -15.83
CA ASN A 554 -23.71 4.18 -15.63
C ASN A 554 -23.53 5.05 -16.89
N HIS A 555 -24.07 6.26 -16.84
CA HIS A 555 -23.98 7.22 -17.94
C HIS A 555 -22.54 7.61 -18.31
N LYS A 556 -21.56 7.48 -17.39
CA LYS A 556 -20.14 7.79 -17.68
C LYS A 556 -19.51 6.79 -18.66
N LEU A 557 -20.07 5.58 -18.78
CA LEU A 557 -19.58 4.54 -19.68
C LEU A 557 -20.14 4.67 -21.10
N VAL A 558 -21.05 5.62 -21.35
CA VAL A 558 -21.76 5.76 -22.63
C VAL A 558 -20.80 6.03 -23.78
N ASP A 559 -19.83 6.92 -23.61
CA ASP A 559 -18.93 7.29 -24.69
C ASP A 559 -17.93 6.16 -24.99
N ARG A 560 -17.43 5.48 -23.96
CA ARG A 560 -16.62 4.25 -24.15
C ARG A 560 -17.42 3.15 -24.83
N ALA A 561 -18.68 2.93 -24.43
CA ALA A 561 -19.55 1.97 -25.10
C ALA A 561 -19.81 2.34 -26.58
N LYS A 562 -19.94 3.63 -26.92
CA LYS A 562 -20.04 4.06 -28.33
C LYS A 562 -18.75 3.76 -29.10
N GLU A 563 -17.60 3.98 -28.49
CA GLU A 563 -16.29 3.67 -29.08
C GLU A 563 -16.14 2.16 -29.34
N LEU A 564 -16.44 1.32 -28.34
CA LEU A 564 -16.39 -0.14 -28.47
C LEU A 564 -17.34 -0.67 -29.54
N ARG A 565 -18.54 -0.07 -29.69
CA ARG A 565 -19.45 -0.43 -30.80
C ARG A 565 -18.89 -0.09 -32.18
N LYS A 566 -18.07 0.95 -32.29
CA LYS A 566 -17.40 1.31 -33.55
C LYS A 566 -16.19 0.40 -33.81
N ASN A 567 -15.49 0.01 -32.75
CA ASN A 567 -14.21 -0.69 -32.79
C ASN A 567 -14.31 -2.13 -32.25
N MET A 568 -15.38 -2.86 -32.57
CA MET A 568 -15.53 -4.27 -32.15
C MET A 568 -14.40 -5.13 -32.69
N THR A 569 -13.92 -6.06 -31.86
CA THR A 569 -12.92 -7.06 -32.24
C THR A 569 -13.42 -7.97 -33.37
N PRO A 570 -12.53 -8.65 -34.13
CA PRO A 570 -12.96 -9.59 -35.17
C PRO A 570 -13.99 -10.65 -34.71
N PRO A 571 -13.82 -11.36 -33.58
CA PRO A 571 -14.80 -12.33 -33.11
C PRO A 571 -16.12 -11.68 -32.65
N GLU A 572 -16.10 -10.54 -31.94
CA GLU A 572 -17.32 -9.78 -31.62
C GLU A 572 -18.09 -9.38 -32.86
N ARG A 573 -17.39 -8.84 -33.86
CA ARG A 573 -18.00 -8.43 -35.13
C ARG A 573 -18.60 -9.62 -35.85
N LYS A 574 -17.91 -10.76 -35.88
CA LYS A 574 -18.39 -12.00 -36.49
C LYS A 574 -19.67 -12.49 -35.81
N LEU A 575 -19.68 -12.59 -34.48
CA LEU A 575 -20.85 -13.03 -33.72
C LEU A 575 -22.03 -12.05 -33.83
N TRP A 576 -21.75 -10.76 -33.82
CA TRP A 576 -22.76 -9.72 -34.00
C TRP A 576 -23.40 -9.77 -35.39
N GLU A 577 -22.61 -9.58 -36.45
CA GLU A 577 -23.13 -9.40 -37.81
C GLU A 577 -23.76 -10.69 -38.37
N ASN A 578 -23.20 -11.86 -38.04
CA ASN A 578 -23.63 -13.12 -38.64
C ASN A 578 -24.70 -13.86 -37.83
N TYR A 579 -24.95 -13.49 -36.56
CA TYR A 579 -25.91 -14.22 -35.72
C TYR A 579 -26.73 -13.34 -34.79
N LEU A 580 -26.10 -12.61 -33.85
CA LEU A 580 -26.83 -11.90 -32.78
C LEU A 580 -27.70 -10.75 -33.28
N LYS A 581 -27.32 -10.11 -34.41
CA LYS A 581 -28.09 -9.03 -35.03
C LYS A 581 -29.44 -9.50 -35.58
N THR A 582 -29.56 -10.77 -35.96
CA THR A 582 -30.80 -11.40 -36.47
C THR A 582 -31.41 -12.38 -35.48
N PHE A 583 -30.92 -12.40 -34.24
CA PHE A 583 -31.42 -13.29 -33.20
C PHE A 583 -32.90 -12.98 -32.88
N PRO A 584 -33.74 -13.98 -32.56
CA PRO A 584 -35.18 -13.76 -32.33
C PRO A 584 -35.49 -12.76 -31.21
N ASP A 585 -34.68 -12.79 -30.14
CA ASP A 585 -34.78 -11.85 -29.04
C ASP A 585 -33.85 -10.65 -29.23
N ARG A 586 -34.26 -9.48 -28.72
CA ARG A 586 -33.45 -8.26 -28.83
C ARG A 586 -32.13 -8.38 -28.06
N VAL A 587 -31.01 -8.28 -28.77
CA VAL A 587 -29.66 -8.24 -28.19
C VAL A 587 -29.06 -6.83 -28.30
N TYR A 588 -28.45 -6.35 -27.21
CA TYR A 588 -27.69 -5.10 -27.18
C TYR A 588 -26.19 -5.40 -27.18
N ARG A 589 -25.43 -4.78 -28.07
CA ARG A 589 -23.97 -4.83 -28.06
C ARG A 589 -23.34 -3.74 -27.18
N GLN A 590 -22.25 -4.09 -26.50
CA GLN A 590 -21.42 -3.22 -25.68
C GLN A 590 -22.29 -2.41 -24.71
N ARG A 591 -23.03 -3.11 -23.84
CA ARG A 591 -24.07 -2.53 -22.99
C ARG A 591 -23.49 -2.19 -21.61
N PRO A 592 -23.54 -0.91 -21.18
CA PRO A 592 -23.26 -0.58 -19.79
C PRO A 592 -24.28 -1.23 -18.85
N ILE A 593 -23.79 -1.96 -17.85
CA ILE A 593 -24.54 -2.54 -16.74
C ILE A 593 -23.70 -2.30 -15.49
N ASP A 594 -24.24 -1.53 -14.56
CA ASP A 594 -23.53 -1.03 -13.38
C ASP A 594 -22.19 -0.35 -13.78
N HIS A 595 -21.07 -0.83 -13.25
CA HIS A 595 -19.73 -0.35 -13.55
C HIS A 595 -19.05 -1.11 -14.71
N PHE A 596 -19.76 -2.02 -15.38
CA PHE A 596 -19.24 -2.85 -16.48
C PHE A 596 -19.81 -2.45 -17.85
N ILE A 597 -19.08 -2.77 -18.92
CA ILE A 597 -19.61 -2.81 -20.29
C ILE A 597 -19.54 -4.27 -20.72
N VAL A 598 -20.70 -4.90 -20.94
CA VAL A 598 -20.77 -6.29 -21.40
C VAL A 598 -20.83 -6.36 -22.92
N ASP A 599 -20.17 -7.35 -23.54
CA ASP A 599 -20.08 -7.44 -25.02
C ASP A 599 -21.45 -7.57 -25.66
N PHE A 600 -22.30 -8.47 -25.15
CA PHE A 600 -23.69 -8.57 -25.57
C PHE A 600 -24.64 -8.85 -24.41
N TYR A 601 -25.85 -8.30 -24.49
CA TYR A 601 -26.90 -8.47 -23.49
C TYR A 601 -28.27 -8.71 -24.13
N CYS A 602 -28.90 -9.83 -23.78
CA CYS A 602 -30.27 -10.19 -24.14
C CYS A 602 -31.19 -10.09 -22.92
N PRO A 603 -32.05 -9.04 -22.82
CA PRO A 603 -32.94 -8.88 -21.66
C PRO A 603 -34.02 -9.96 -21.57
N ALA A 604 -34.53 -10.46 -22.70
CA ALA A 604 -35.59 -11.47 -22.72
C ALA A 604 -35.16 -12.77 -22.02
N LYS A 605 -33.89 -13.15 -22.22
CA LYS A 605 -33.27 -14.34 -21.60
C LYS A 605 -32.49 -14.02 -20.32
N LYS A 606 -32.45 -12.75 -19.87
CA LYS A 606 -31.56 -12.26 -18.79
C LYS A 606 -30.13 -12.76 -18.96
N LEU A 607 -29.62 -12.68 -20.19
CA LEU A 607 -28.38 -13.32 -20.60
C LEU A 607 -27.34 -12.28 -21.04
N VAL A 608 -26.16 -12.35 -20.44
CA VAL A 608 -24.93 -11.68 -20.86
C VAL A 608 -24.08 -12.68 -21.63
N ILE A 609 -23.53 -12.26 -22.77
CA ILE A 609 -22.60 -13.05 -23.58
C ILE A 609 -21.30 -12.25 -23.67
N GLU A 610 -20.20 -12.84 -23.24
CA GLU A 610 -18.85 -12.27 -23.25
C GLU A 610 -17.97 -13.07 -24.20
N ILE A 611 -17.13 -12.37 -24.96
CA ILE A 611 -16.10 -12.97 -25.82
C ILE A 611 -14.75 -12.65 -25.19
N ASP A 612 -14.19 -13.63 -24.50
CA ASP A 612 -12.91 -13.46 -23.84
C ASP A 612 -11.77 -13.51 -24.87
N GLY A 613 -10.94 -12.46 -24.84
CA GLY A 613 -9.60 -12.48 -25.42
C GLY A 613 -8.72 -13.52 -24.73
N ASP A 614 -7.63 -13.95 -25.38
CA ASP A 614 -6.77 -15.06 -24.94
C ASP A 614 -6.62 -15.17 -23.41
N PRO A 615 -6.69 -16.39 -22.85
CA PRO A 615 -6.75 -16.62 -21.41
C PRO A 615 -5.56 -15.98 -20.70
N HIS A 616 -5.86 -15.01 -19.83
CA HIS A 616 -4.98 -14.68 -18.72
C HIS A 616 -4.89 -15.92 -17.83
N PHE A 617 -3.87 -16.75 -18.05
CA PHE A 617 -3.47 -17.83 -17.14
C PHE A 617 -2.78 -17.25 -15.89
N THR A 618 -3.40 -16.24 -15.27
CA THR A 618 -3.02 -15.75 -13.93
C THR A 618 -4.18 -16.07 -12.99
N GLU A 619 -3.86 -16.52 -11.78
CA GLU A 619 -4.84 -16.83 -10.73
C GLU A 619 -5.71 -15.60 -10.40
N GLU A 620 -5.15 -14.40 -10.58
CA GLU A 620 -5.79 -13.10 -10.42
C GLU A 620 -6.85 -12.79 -11.50
N GLY A 621 -6.62 -13.19 -12.76
CA GLY A 621 -7.60 -13.01 -13.84
C GLY A 621 -8.87 -13.84 -13.61
N LYS A 622 -8.69 -15.06 -13.09
CA LYS A 622 -9.81 -15.94 -12.71
C LYS A 622 -10.64 -15.35 -11.57
N LEU A 623 -10.00 -14.79 -10.55
CA LEU A 623 -10.69 -14.15 -9.43
C LEU A 623 -11.49 -12.91 -9.86
N TYR A 624 -10.96 -12.10 -10.79
CA TYR A 624 -11.70 -10.95 -11.35
C TYR A 624 -12.91 -11.39 -12.17
N ASP A 625 -12.74 -12.40 -13.03
CA ASP A 625 -13.84 -12.93 -13.82
C ASP A 625 -14.92 -13.59 -12.96
N GLU A 626 -14.53 -14.23 -11.85
CA GLU A 626 -15.44 -14.76 -10.84
C GLU A 626 -16.19 -13.64 -10.11
N GLU A 627 -15.52 -12.58 -9.66
CA GLU A 627 -16.17 -11.44 -9.01
C GLU A 627 -17.13 -10.71 -9.96
N ARG A 628 -16.71 -10.47 -11.21
CA ARG A 628 -17.55 -9.89 -12.27
C ARG A 628 -18.79 -10.74 -12.50
N THR A 629 -18.62 -12.06 -12.59
CA THR A 629 -19.72 -13.00 -12.79
C THR A 629 -20.68 -12.97 -11.60
N GLN A 630 -20.17 -13.00 -10.36
CA GLN A 630 -20.98 -12.93 -9.15
C GLN A 630 -21.80 -11.64 -9.04
N ILE A 631 -21.25 -10.49 -9.46
CA ILE A 631 -21.99 -9.22 -9.45
C ILE A 631 -23.11 -9.22 -10.51
N LEU A 632 -22.82 -9.69 -11.73
CA LEU A 632 -23.83 -9.80 -12.78
C LEU A 632 -24.94 -10.79 -12.38
N GLU A 633 -24.58 -11.92 -11.78
CA GLU A 633 -25.52 -12.90 -11.24
C GLU A 633 -26.34 -12.35 -10.07
N ALA A 634 -25.76 -11.50 -9.22
CA ALA A 634 -26.50 -10.81 -8.17
C ALA A 634 -27.57 -9.85 -8.71
N TYR A 635 -27.41 -9.34 -9.93
CA TYR A 635 -28.47 -8.61 -10.66
C TYR A 635 -29.51 -9.52 -11.33
N GLY A 636 -29.42 -10.84 -11.14
CA GLY A 636 -30.30 -11.84 -11.73
C GLY A 636 -30.01 -12.13 -13.20
N LEU A 637 -28.78 -11.85 -13.67
CA LEU A 637 -28.32 -12.15 -15.01
C LEU A 637 -27.58 -13.49 -15.06
N ASN A 638 -27.58 -14.12 -16.22
CA ASN A 638 -26.77 -15.31 -16.50
C ASN A 638 -25.63 -14.89 -17.43
N VAL A 639 -24.45 -15.49 -17.30
CA VAL A 639 -23.27 -15.15 -18.11
C VAL A 639 -22.82 -16.38 -18.91
N LEU A 640 -22.72 -16.24 -20.24
CA LEU A 640 -22.06 -17.19 -21.13
C LEU A 640 -20.76 -16.58 -21.67
N ARG A 641 -19.65 -17.30 -21.52
CA ARG A 641 -18.33 -16.90 -22.05
C ARG A 641 -17.92 -17.82 -23.20
N PHE A 642 -17.30 -17.22 -24.21
CA PHE A 642 -16.70 -17.89 -25.34
C PHE A 642 -15.31 -17.32 -25.59
N THR A 643 -14.35 -18.17 -25.90
CA THR A 643 -13.01 -17.74 -26.33
C THR A 643 -13.05 -17.20 -27.77
N ASN A 644 -12.07 -16.36 -28.12
CA ASN A 644 -11.85 -15.93 -29.50
C ASN A 644 -11.81 -17.12 -30.48
N LEU A 645 -11.10 -18.20 -30.14
CA LEU A 645 -11.00 -19.40 -30.98
C LEU A 645 -12.35 -20.10 -31.15
N GLU A 646 -13.18 -20.21 -30.10
CA GLU A 646 -14.52 -20.80 -30.22
C GLU A 646 -15.40 -20.01 -31.21
N VAL A 647 -15.36 -18.68 -31.16
CA VAL A 647 -16.15 -17.84 -32.09
C VAL A 647 -15.58 -17.91 -33.51
N MET A 648 -14.26 -18.00 -33.65
CA MET A 648 -13.61 -18.03 -34.96
C MET A 648 -13.71 -19.40 -35.65
N ASP A 649 -13.51 -20.49 -34.92
CA ASP A 649 -13.32 -21.83 -35.50
C ASP A 649 -14.51 -22.77 -35.23
N HIS A 650 -15.34 -22.48 -34.22
CA HIS A 650 -16.48 -23.30 -33.80
C HIS A 650 -17.80 -22.51 -33.76
N PHE A 651 -17.97 -21.59 -34.71
CA PHE A 651 -19.06 -20.61 -34.76
C PHE A 651 -20.47 -21.21 -34.61
N GLU A 652 -20.78 -22.31 -35.30
CA GLU A 652 -22.10 -22.96 -35.22
C GLU A 652 -22.41 -23.50 -33.81
N SER A 653 -21.39 -24.01 -33.12
CA SER A 653 -21.51 -24.50 -31.74
C SER A 653 -21.82 -23.36 -30.77
N VAL A 654 -21.14 -22.22 -30.94
CA VAL A 654 -21.42 -20.99 -30.18
C VAL A 654 -22.86 -20.52 -30.40
N CYS A 655 -23.30 -20.47 -31.66
CA CYS A 655 -24.66 -20.06 -32.02
C CYS A 655 -25.70 -20.99 -31.39
N SER A 656 -25.49 -22.31 -31.46
CA SER A 656 -26.37 -23.30 -30.85
C SER A 656 -26.47 -23.14 -29.33
N ARG A 657 -25.34 -22.95 -28.63
CA ARG A 657 -25.33 -22.75 -27.17
C ARG A 657 -26.13 -21.51 -26.75
N ILE A 658 -26.05 -20.43 -27.53
CA ILE A 658 -26.83 -19.21 -27.28
C ILE A 658 -28.32 -19.44 -27.56
N ALA A 659 -28.68 -20.14 -28.65
CA ALA A 659 -30.07 -20.43 -29.01
C ALA A 659 -30.77 -21.27 -27.93
N THR A 660 -30.12 -22.33 -27.46
CA THR A 660 -30.68 -23.28 -26.51
C THR A 660 -30.57 -22.83 -25.06
N PHE A 661 -30.05 -21.63 -24.79
CA PHE A 661 -29.95 -21.11 -23.43
C PHE A 661 -31.33 -20.71 -22.92
N ASP A 662 -31.77 -21.34 -21.82
CA ASP A 662 -32.97 -20.96 -21.07
C ASP A 662 -32.61 -20.61 -19.62
N PRO A 663 -33.12 -19.50 -19.08
CA PRO A 663 -32.81 -19.09 -17.72
C PRO A 663 -33.42 -20.07 -16.70
N PRO A 664 -32.73 -20.36 -15.59
CA PRO A 664 -33.28 -21.20 -14.54
C PRO A 664 -34.56 -20.57 -13.94
N GLN A 665 -35.63 -21.37 -13.83
CA GLN A 665 -36.88 -20.93 -13.22
C GLN A 665 -36.67 -20.60 -11.73
N PRO A 666 -37.17 -19.47 -11.21
CA PRO A 666 -37.11 -19.19 -9.78
C PRO A 666 -37.94 -20.25 -9.02
N PRO A 667 -37.51 -20.63 -7.80
CA PRO A 667 -38.30 -21.55 -6.99
C PRO A 667 -39.67 -20.92 -6.69
N LEU A 668 -40.74 -21.71 -6.87
CA LEU A 668 -42.11 -21.31 -6.53
C LEU A 668 -42.15 -20.79 -5.08
N THR A 669 -42.56 -19.54 -4.90
CA THR A 669 -42.75 -18.95 -3.58
C THR A 669 -43.88 -19.67 -2.85
N ARG A 670 -43.63 -20.13 -1.61
CA ARG A 670 -44.64 -20.65 -0.68
C ARG A 670 -45.73 -19.57 -0.48
N GLY A 671 -46.84 -19.69 -1.19
CA GLY A 671 -47.93 -18.72 -1.14
C GLY A 671 -49.12 -19.02 -2.06
N GLU A 672 -48.95 -19.87 -3.08
CA GLU A 672 -50.02 -20.22 -4.04
C GLU A 672 -50.25 -21.75 -4.12
N GLN A 673 -50.44 -22.41 -2.97
CA GLN A 673 -50.91 -23.81 -2.91
C GLN A 673 -52.25 -24.00 -2.19
N ASP A 674 -52.92 -22.92 -1.76
CA ASP A 674 -54.30 -22.98 -1.22
C ASP A 674 -55.23 -22.17 -2.12
N ASN A 675 -55.48 -22.68 -3.33
CA ASN A 675 -56.74 -22.53 -4.06
C ASN A 675 -56.58 -23.11 -5.46
N THR A 676 -56.93 -24.39 -5.61
CA THR A 676 -57.65 -25.02 -6.73
C THR A 676 -57.18 -26.46 -6.90
N LEU A 677 -57.90 -27.41 -6.29
CA LEU A 677 -58.77 -28.35 -7.02
C LEU A 677 -59.37 -29.36 -6.03
N GLN A 678 -60.70 -29.44 -6.11
CA GLN A 678 -61.58 -30.46 -5.53
C GLN A 678 -61.28 -31.85 -6.07
#